data_AF-A0AAN9MG49-F1
#
_entry.id   AF-A0AAN9MG49-F1
#
_cell.length_a   1.000
_cell.length_b   1.000
_cell.length_c   1.000
_cell.angle_alpha   90.00
_cell.angle_beta   90.00
_cell.angle_gamma   90.00
#
_symmetry.space_group_name_H-M   'P 1'
#
loop_
_entity.id
_entity.type
_entity.pdbx_description
1 polymer ?
#
loop_
_entity_poly.entity_id
_entity_poly.type
_entity_poly.pdbx_seq_one_letter_code
_entity_poly.pdbx_strand_id
1 'polypeptide(L)'
;MQVSSSSINSCFGTFAYNRYKHVRSLPSEPCSTTTAVAATSYSPRSKVLLSRADYRINGSLSFLVSQRKGVTLSSLAPIGGGRKTKRRRRVLSVSAVFERFTERAIKAIMFSQREANALGSELVYTQHLLLGLIAEEDRSSDGFLASGITIDKARDVVRSIWRQNDWSSSASRGGVDDDNKTAATHVPFSISAKRVFEAAVEYSRSLGHKFIAPEHIAVALVKADDGSASRVLYRLGTNGNQLAVVAFSRLQKELAKDGREPNAASKGVHNKSISAGSSATTGEASALSQFCVDLTARASEGLIDPVIGREVEVQRIIQILCRKTKSNPILLGEAGVGKTAIAEGLALRIARADVSPFLLTKRVMSFDVALLMAGAKERGELEERVTKLIKEIIKSGDIILFIDEVHTLVQSGTGGRGNKGSGLDIANLLKPALGRGQFQCIASTTIDEYRLHFEKDKALARRFQPVWVDEPSEDDAIKILMGLREKYEAHHKCRYTADALKAAVDLSARYIVDRYLPDKAIDLIDEAGSRARIEAFKMKKEQETGILSKCPADYWQEIRTVQSMHEMESKLKYYGASSIDGTNELILDSYLSSAANDNEAIVVGPDDIAAVASLWSGIPVSKLTADQRTLLLDLDNQLRKRVIGQEEAVAAISRAVKRSRVGLKDPDRPIAAMLFCGPTGVGKTELAKSLAACYFGSEAAMVRLDMSEYMERHTVSKLIGSPPGYVGYGEGGILTEAIRRKPFTLLLLDEIEKAHPDIFNILLQILEDGQLTDSQGRRVSFKNALVVMTSNVGSSAIAKGRHNFVGFFIEDDRSTTYSGLKSMVIEELRSYFRPELLNRIDEVVVFQSLEKSQLLEILDVLLQDMKKRVLSLGIDVNVSEAVKDLVCQQGYNPTYGARPLKRAITSLIEDPLSEAFLAGKCKQGDTVLIDLDANGNPFVTNQLDQIVNLSDTSHPCN
;
A
#
# COMPACT_ATOMS: atom_id res chain seq x y z
N MET A 1 -36.27 50.06 -37.30
CA MET A 1 -37.34 50.49 -36.37
C MET A 1 -36.80 50.29 -34.95
N GLN A 2 -37.06 51.10 -33.92
CA GLN A 2 -37.52 52.49 -33.70
C GLN A 2 -37.50 52.64 -32.14
N VAL A 3 -37.29 53.76 -31.45
CA VAL A 3 -37.08 55.16 -31.86
C VAL A 3 -36.46 55.95 -30.67
N SER A 4 -35.69 57.01 -30.96
CA SER A 4 -35.49 58.23 -30.15
C SER A 4 -34.82 58.17 -28.75
N SER A 5 -34.07 59.19 -28.31
CA SER A 5 -33.47 60.35 -29.01
C SER A 5 -32.53 61.13 -28.08
N SER A 6 -31.58 61.85 -28.69
CA SER A 6 -31.08 63.19 -28.31
C SER A 6 -30.61 63.47 -26.87
N SER A 7 -29.61 64.30 -26.56
CA SER A 7 -28.63 65.14 -27.26
C SER A 7 -28.18 66.12 -26.18
N ILE A 8 -26.91 66.53 -26.10
CA ILE A 8 -26.47 67.92 -25.84
C ILE A 8 -24.93 67.98 -25.89
N ASN A 9 -24.43 69.06 -26.49
CA ASN A 9 -23.01 69.28 -26.80
C ASN A 9 -22.29 70.09 -25.72
N SER A 10 -20.98 69.87 -25.56
CA SER A 10 -19.89 70.88 -25.64
C SER A 10 -18.55 70.21 -25.26
N CYS A 11 -17.51 70.13 -26.11
CA CYS A 11 -16.69 71.21 -26.72
C CYS A 11 -15.97 72.03 -25.64
N PHE A 12 -14.64 71.93 -25.42
CA PHE A 12 -13.56 72.22 -26.37
C PHE A 12 -12.22 71.62 -25.90
N GLY A 13 -11.25 71.44 -26.80
CA GLY A 13 -9.84 71.22 -26.45
C GLY A 13 -8.99 72.49 -26.60
N THR A 14 -7.69 72.28 -26.89
CA THR A 14 -6.72 73.22 -27.50
C THR A 14 -5.71 73.93 -26.56
N PHE A 15 -4.46 73.43 -26.59
CA PHE A 15 -3.15 74.13 -26.53
C PHE A 15 -2.84 75.21 -25.45
N ALA A 16 -1.64 75.12 -24.81
CA ALA A 16 -0.46 75.94 -25.17
C ALA A 16 0.68 76.05 -24.09
N TYR A 17 1.93 75.91 -24.56
CA TYR A 17 3.16 76.64 -24.16
C TYR A 17 3.85 76.52 -22.77
N ASN A 18 4.88 75.66 -22.75
CA ASN A 18 6.32 75.98 -22.57
C ASN A 18 6.77 77.34 -21.98
N ARG A 19 7.67 77.29 -20.97
CA ARG A 19 9.07 77.84 -20.91
C ARG A 19 9.61 77.89 -19.46
N TYR A 20 10.92 77.88 -19.12
CA TYR A 20 12.17 77.32 -19.69
C TYR A 20 13.35 77.67 -18.74
N LYS A 21 14.31 76.76 -18.49
CA LYS A 21 15.77 76.98 -18.19
C LYS A 21 16.40 75.64 -17.74
N HIS A 22 17.26 75.00 -18.55
CA HIS A 22 18.73 75.16 -18.65
C HIS A 22 19.46 74.57 -17.42
N VAL A 23 20.53 73.73 -17.52
CA VAL A 23 21.65 73.66 -18.49
C VAL A 23 22.07 72.20 -18.85
N ARG A 24 22.83 72.03 -19.96
CA ARG A 24 23.45 70.80 -20.53
C ARG A 24 24.62 70.26 -19.67
N SER A 25 25.12 69.02 -19.81
CA SER A 25 25.76 68.48 -21.02
C SER A 25 26.10 66.97 -20.99
N LEU A 26 26.18 66.41 -22.20
CA LEU A 26 26.55 65.05 -22.68
C LEU A 26 27.81 65.23 -23.60
N PRO A 27 28.46 64.21 -24.24
CA PRO A 27 27.91 62.91 -24.67
C PRO A 27 28.87 61.67 -24.75
N SER A 28 28.31 60.61 -25.37
CA SER A 28 28.92 59.66 -26.34
C SER A 28 29.81 58.49 -25.92
N GLU A 29 29.44 57.33 -26.48
CA GLU A 29 30.26 56.13 -26.75
C GLU A 29 31.43 56.43 -27.71
N PRO A 30 32.27 55.43 -28.04
CA PRO A 30 32.12 54.89 -29.40
C PRO A 30 32.21 53.36 -29.55
N CYS A 31 31.80 52.92 -30.74
CA CYS A 31 31.79 51.55 -31.25
C CYS A 31 33.07 51.20 -32.06
N SER A 32 33.04 50.09 -32.84
CA SER A 32 34.03 49.61 -33.85
C SER A 32 35.15 48.66 -33.33
N THR A 33 35.69 47.71 -34.10
CA THR A 33 35.41 47.30 -35.50
C THR A 33 35.73 45.81 -35.83
N THR A 34 35.36 45.44 -37.06
CA THR A 34 35.26 44.12 -37.71
C THR A 34 36.57 43.53 -38.31
N THR A 35 36.54 42.23 -38.60
CA THR A 35 37.23 41.50 -39.71
C THR A 35 38.71 41.05 -39.62
N ALA A 36 38.99 39.95 -40.33
CA ALA A 36 40.20 39.13 -40.27
C ALA A 36 41.32 39.53 -41.27
N VAL A 37 42.57 39.19 -40.92
CA VAL A 37 43.72 39.02 -41.85
C VAL A 37 44.59 37.83 -41.37
N ALA A 38 45.38 37.25 -42.27
CA ALA A 38 45.92 35.89 -42.16
C ALA A 38 47.43 35.75 -41.89
N ALA A 39 47.82 34.49 -41.65
CA ALA A 39 49.02 33.81 -42.16
C ALA A 39 50.44 34.09 -41.58
N THR A 40 51.08 32.96 -41.20
CA THR A 40 52.53 32.61 -41.36
C THR A 40 53.59 33.44 -40.62
N SER A 41 54.72 32.89 -40.13
CA SER A 41 55.16 31.51 -39.85
C SER A 41 56.58 31.59 -39.26
N TYR A 42 57.00 30.70 -38.34
CA TYR A 42 58.33 30.03 -38.39
C TYR A 42 58.46 28.91 -37.33
N SER A 43 59.34 27.96 -37.60
CA SER A 43 59.60 26.67 -36.93
C SER A 43 60.87 26.76 -36.01
N PRO A 44 61.51 25.70 -35.41
CA PRO A 44 61.38 24.25 -35.69
C PRO A 44 61.58 23.18 -34.55
N ARG A 45 61.09 21.95 -34.86
CA ARG A 45 61.64 20.58 -34.53
C ARG A 45 61.60 20.07 -33.06
N SER A 46 61.43 18.76 -32.78
CA SER A 46 61.57 17.54 -33.63
C SER A 46 60.76 16.29 -33.22
N LYS A 47 60.30 15.51 -34.23
CA LYS A 47 60.14 14.03 -34.33
C LYS A 47 59.10 13.29 -33.42
N VAL A 48 58.08 12.58 -33.95
CA VAL A 48 58.05 11.29 -34.74
C VAL A 48 58.33 10.07 -33.82
N LEU A 49 57.57 8.97 -33.72
CA LEU A 49 56.38 8.36 -34.40
C LEU A 49 55.68 7.42 -33.36
N LEU A 50 54.36 7.16 -33.36
CA LEU A 50 53.69 5.99 -34.00
C LEU A 50 52.15 6.03 -33.78
N SER A 51 51.38 5.44 -34.70
CA SER A 51 49.90 5.29 -34.66
C SER A 51 49.48 4.05 -33.84
N ARG A 52 48.27 3.91 -33.25
CA ARG A 52 46.90 3.86 -33.81
C ARG A 52 46.78 2.85 -34.99
N ALA A 53 45.83 1.92 -35.06
CA ALA A 53 44.76 1.46 -34.14
C ALA A 53 44.39 -0.01 -34.53
N ASP A 54 43.29 -0.70 -34.19
CA ASP A 54 42.02 -0.38 -33.50
C ASP A 54 41.25 -1.68 -33.07
N TYR A 55 40.07 -1.52 -32.47
CA TYR A 55 38.89 -2.42 -32.46
C TYR A 55 38.75 -3.69 -31.58
N ARG A 56 37.54 -3.74 -30.99
CA ARG A 56 36.65 -4.90 -30.69
C ARG A 56 36.90 -5.81 -29.48
N ILE A 57 35.83 -5.96 -28.70
CA ILE A 57 35.63 -6.93 -27.62
C ILE A 57 34.70 -8.04 -28.12
N ASN A 58 35.09 -9.30 -27.90
CA ASN A 58 34.21 -10.42 -27.55
C ASN A 58 35.04 -11.69 -27.30
N GLY A 59 34.64 -12.53 -26.33
CA GLY A 59 35.05 -13.95 -26.29
C GLY A 59 35.85 -14.44 -25.06
N SER A 60 35.12 -14.90 -24.05
CA SER A 60 35.23 -16.26 -23.45
C SER A 60 36.58 -16.91 -23.01
N LEU A 61 36.52 -17.42 -21.77
CA LEU A 61 36.99 -18.74 -21.27
C LEU A 61 38.44 -19.00 -20.81
N SER A 62 38.50 -19.96 -19.88
CA SER A 62 39.62 -20.78 -19.36
C SER A 62 40.70 -20.08 -18.51
N PHE A 63 40.80 -20.39 -17.21
CA PHE A 63 41.43 -21.58 -16.58
C PHE A 63 42.97 -21.57 -16.64
N LEU A 64 43.63 -21.40 -15.48
CA LEU A 64 44.73 -22.28 -15.08
C LEU A 64 45.05 -22.20 -13.58
N VAL A 65 45.53 -23.32 -13.05
CA VAL A 65 45.79 -23.60 -11.62
C VAL A 65 47.29 -23.51 -11.33
N SER A 66 47.66 -22.96 -10.17
CA SER A 66 48.90 -23.29 -9.43
C SER A 66 48.75 -22.80 -7.98
N GLN A 67 48.66 -23.67 -6.97
CA GLN A 67 49.76 -24.23 -6.15
C GLN A 67 50.77 -23.21 -5.57
N ARG A 68 51.35 -23.36 -4.37
CA ARG A 68 51.00 -24.01 -3.08
C ARG A 68 52.16 -23.70 -2.08
N LYS A 69 51.92 -23.74 -0.75
CA LYS A 69 52.92 -23.66 0.36
C LYS A 69 53.50 -22.25 0.63
N GLY A 70 53.81 -21.85 1.88
CA GLY A 70 53.54 -22.49 3.18
C GLY A 70 54.06 -21.69 4.40
N VAL A 71 53.51 -22.00 5.60
CA VAL A 71 54.12 -22.18 6.96
C VAL A 71 55.26 -21.21 7.42
N THR A 72 55.39 -20.68 8.65
CA THR A 72 55.24 -21.21 10.04
C THR A 72 55.25 -20.11 11.15
N LEU A 73 54.53 -20.31 12.27
CA LEU A 73 54.83 -19.94 13.71
C LEU A 73 55.15 -18.45 14.11
N SER A 74 55.05 -17.96 15.37
CA SER A 74 54.81 -18.52 16.73
C SER A 74 54.26 -17.50 17.78
N SER A 75 53.21 -17.90 18.53
CA SER A 75 52.97 -17.83 20.01
C SER A 75 53.39 -16.67 20.95
N LEU A 76 52.47 -16.19 21.82
CA LEU A 76 52.40 -16.47 23.29
C LEU A 76 51.28 -15.66 24.03
N ALA A 77 50.75 -16.20 25.14
CA ALA A 77 49.67 -15.63 26.00
C ALA A 77 50.18 -15.30 27.44
N PRO A 78 49.40 -14.72 28.40
CA PRO A 78 48.50 -15.54 29.27
C PRO A 78 47.22 -14.83 29.86
N ILE A 79 46.06 -15.51 30.00
CA ILE A 79 45.43 -16.20 31.18
C ILE A 79 44.51 -15.36 32.12
N GLY A 80 43.28 -15.88 32.33
CA GLY A 80 42.46 -15.72 33.55
C GLY A 80 41.02 -15.21 33.31
N GLY A 81 39.92 -15.83 33.75
CA GLY A 81 39.68 -17.14 34.39
C GLY A 81 38.21 -17.25 34.84
N GLY A 82 37.49 -18.37 34.59
CA GLY A 82 36.05 -18.43 34.88
C GLY A 82 35.35 -19.80 34.76
N ARG A 83 34.97 -20.36 35.93
CA ARG A 83 34.06 -21.51 36.21
C ARG A 83 33.42 -22.30 35.03
N LYS A 84 33.77 -23.59 34.95
CA LYS A 84 33.04 -24.63 34.21
C LYS A 84 31.63 -24.86 34.81
N THR A 85 30.57 -24.71 34.01
CA THR A 85 29.25 -25.31 34.28
C THR A 85 28.96 -26.39 33.23
N LYS A 86 28.50 -27.58 33.68
CA LYS A 86 28.26 -28.73 32.80
C LYS A 86 27.03 -28.47 31.89
N ARG A 87 27.26 -27.95 30.67
CA ARG A 87 26.23 -27.93 29.61
C ARG A 87 25.86 -29.36 29.22
N ARG A 88 24.65 -29.81 29.57
CA ARG A 88 24.03 -31.02 29.01
C ARG A 88 23.96 -30.87 27.48
N ARG A 89 24.55 -31.80 26.73
CA ARG A 89 24.35 -31.92 25.27
C ARG A 89 22.85 -31.98 24.99
N ARG A 90 22.35 -31.04 24.17
CA ARG A 90 21.01 -31.10 23.58
C ARG A 90 21.18 -31.37 22.10
N VAL A 91 20.40 -32.33 21.61
CA VAL A 91 20.36 -32.74 20.21
C VAL A 91 19.64 -31.68 19.39
N LEU A 92 20.06 -31.50 18.14
CA LEU A 92 19.44 -30.62 17.15
C LEU A 92 18.05 -31.16 16.76
N SER A 93 17.13 -30.28 16.38
CA SER A 93 15.77 -30.61 15.93
C SER A 93 15.50 -29.98 14.57
N VAL A 94 15.00 -30.77 13.62
CA VAL A 94 14.59 -30.31 12.28
C VAL A 94 13.08 -30.41 12.19
N SER A 95 12.41 -29.32 11.80
CA SER A 95 10.95 -29.18 11.84
C SER A 95 10.19 -30.35 11.19
N ALA A 96 9.70 -31.27 12.02
CA ALA A 96 8.76 -32.33 11.64
C ALA A 96 7.74 -32.55 12.76
N VAL A 97 6.45 -32.66 12.38
CA VAL A 97 5.29 -32.67 13.30
C VAL A 97 5.38 -33.76 14.38
N PHE A 98 6.07 -34.86 14.09
CA PHE A 98 6.18 -36.02 14.98
C PHE A 98 7.45 -36.08 15.86
N GLU A 99 8.43 -35.17 15.73
CA GLU A 99 9.65 -35.17 16.58
C GLU A 99 9.34 -35.13 18.09
N ARG A 100 8.21 -34.52 18.47
CA ARG A 100 7.80 -34.40 19.88
C ARG A 100 7.07 -35.64 20.41
N PHE A 101 6.66 -36.60 19.57
CA PHE A 101 5.91 -37.77 20.04
C PHE A 101 6.86 -38.80 20.65
N THR A 102 6.48 -39.35 21.81
CA THR A 102 7.22 -40.45 22.42
C THR A 102 7.05 -41.74 21.61
N GLU A 103 7.98 -42.67 21.75
CA GLU A 103 7.89 -44.00 21.10
C GLU A 103 6.58 -44.73 21.45
N ARG A 104 6.10 -44.57 22.70
CA ARG A 104 4.79 -45.05 23.16
C ARG A 104 3.63 -44.42 22.39
N ALA A 105 3.64 -43.09 22.24
CA ALA A 105 2.61 -42.37 21.48
C ALA A 105 2.59 -42.78 20.00
N ILE A 106 3.76 -42.97 19.38
CA ILE A 106 3.87 -43.45 17.99
C ILE A 106 3.32 -44.87 17.86
N LYS A 107 3.58 -45.77 18.82
CA LYS A 107 3.01 -47.12 18.85
C LYS A 107 1.48 -47.11 18.95
N ALA A 108 0.91 -46.30 19.85
CA ALA A 108 -0.55 -46.15 19.96
C ALA A 108 -1.19 -45.66 18.64
N ILE A 109 -0.55 -44.71 17.96
CA ILE A 109 -0.98 -44.21 16.65
C ILE A 109 -0.90 -45.33 15.59
N MET A 110 0.19 -46.10 15.55
CA MET A 110 0.29 -47.26 14.64
C MET A 110 -0.77 -48.34 14.91
N PHE A 111 -1.09 -48.61 16.18
CA PHE A 111 -2.17 -49.54 16.51
C PHE A 111 -3.53 -49.02 16.03
N SER A 112 -3.83 -47.72 16.17
CA SER A 112 -5.10 -47.16 15.68
C SER A 112 -5.32 -47.34 14.16
N GLN A 113 -4.25 -47.25 13.36
CA GLN A 113 -4.29 -47.55 11.92
C GLN A 113 -4.56 -49.02 11.63
N ARG A 114 -3.95 -49.94 12.41
CA ARG A 114 -4.19 -51.39 12.25
C ARG A 114 -5.62 -51.77 12.62
N GLU A 115 -6.16 -51.20 13.70
CA GLU A 115 -7.54 -51.45 14.12
C GLU A 115 -8.55 -50.88 13.11
N ALA A 116 -8.31 -49.69 12.54
CA ALA A 116 -9.15 -49.14 11.47
C ALA A 116 -9.18 -50.07 10.24
N ASN A 117 -8.02 -50.59 9.81
CA ASN A 117 -7.90 -51.53 8.69
C ASN A 117 -8.57 -52.88 9.00
N ALA A 118 -8.38 -53.42 10.21
CA ALA A 118 -9.00 -54.66 10.67
C ALA A 118 -10.54 -54.57 10.79
N LEU A 119 -11.08 -53.35 10.93
CA LEU A 119 -12.52 -53.07 10.90
C LEU A 119 -13.03 -52.69 9.50
N GLY A 120 -12.17 -52.68 8.47
CA GLY A 120 -12.54 -52.36 7.09
C GLY A 120 -12.83 -50.87 6.83
N SER A 121 -12.32 -49.97 7.67
CA SER A 121 -12.59 -48.53 7.55
C SER A 121 -11.54 -47.81 6.70
N GLU A 122 -11.99 -47.02 5.72
CA GLU A 122 -11.14 -46.21 4.83
C GLU A 122 -10.42 -45.05 5.55
N LEU A 123 -10.86 -44.69 6.77
CA LEU A 123 -10.31 -43.59 7.57
C LEU A 123 -10.14 -43.96 9.05
N VAL A 124 -9.10 -43.44 9.67
CA VAL A 124 -8.88 -43.54 11.12
C VAL A 124 -9.66 -42.44 11.83
N TYR A 125 -10.77 -42.81 12.46
CA TYR A 125 -11.61 -41.94 13.30
C TYR A 125 -11.17 -41.98 14.77
N THR A 126 -11.73 -41.10 15.60
CA THR A 126 -11.42 -40.97 17.04
C THR A 126 -11.63 -42.27 17.83
N GLN A 127 -12.62 -43.08 17.45
CA GLN A 127 -12.86 -44.42 18.02
C GLN A 127 -11.72 -45.44 17.70
N HIS A 128 -11.08 -45.33 16.53
CA HIS A 128 -9.94 -46.16 16.17
C HIS A 128 -8.69 -45.67 16.92
N LEU A 129 -8.55 -44.36 17.12
CA LEU A 129 -7.53 -43.76 17.99
C LEU A 129 -7.65 -44.24 19.45
N LEU A 130 -8.88 -44.37 19.97
CA LEU A 130 -9.14 -44.98 21.28
C LEU A 130 -8.67 -46.44 21.35
N LEU A 131 -9.02 -47.27 20.35
CA LEU A 131 -8.56 -48.66 20.29
C LEU A 131 -7.03 -48.76 20.23
N GLY A 132 -6.36 -47.85 19.51
CA GLY A 132 -4.91 -47.79 19.45
C GLY A 132 -4.23 -47.42 20.79
N LEU A 133 -4.86 -46.55 21.59
CA LEU A 133 -4.41 -46.24 22.95
C LEU A 133 -4.61 -47.43 23.90
N ILE A 134 -5.76 -48.12 23.83
CA ILE A 134 -6.01 -49.35 24.60
C ILE A 134 -4.99 -50.44 24.22
N ALA A 135 -4.70 -50.61 22.94
CA ALA A 135 -3.74 -51.60 22.42
C ALA A 135 -2.28 -51.35 22.85
N GLU A 136 -1.88 -50.11 23.14
CA GLU A 136 -0.55 -49.82 23.70
C GLU A 136 -0.45 -50.27 25.16
N GLU A 137 -1.57 -50.21 25.90
CA GLU A 137 -1.62 -50.42 27.35
C GLU A 137 -2.03 -51.85 27.77
N ASP A 138 -2.53 -52.68 26.84
CA ASP A 138 -3.04 -54.05 27.05
C ASP A 138 -2.01 -55.07 27.61
N ARG A 139 -0.78 -54.62 27.89
CA ARG A 139 0.27 -55.36 28.62
C ARG A 139 0.24 -55.13 30.14
N SER A 140 -0.58 -54.21 30.63
CA SER A 140 -0.79 -53.93 32.05
C SER A 140 -1.93 -54.77 32.61
N SER A 141 -1.74 -55.42 33.75
CA SER A 141 -2.77 -56.24 34.43
C SER A 141 -4.06 -55.49 34.76
N ASP A 142 -3.98 -54.17 34.86
CA ASP A 142 -5.03 -53.31 35.39
C ASP A 142 -5.98 -52.78 34.28
N GLY A 143 -5.69 -53.10 33.01
CA GLY A 143 -6.40 -52.59 31.83
C GLY A 143 -6.10 -51.11 31.53
N PHE A 144 -6.69 -50.60 30.44
CA PHE A 144 -6.49 -49.22 29.98
C PHE A 144 -6.77 -48.20 31.09
N LEU A 145 -5.77 -47.37 31.45
CA LEU A 145 -5.83 -46.39 32.54
C LEU A 145 -6.46 -46.93 33.85
N ALA A 146 -6.15 -48.18 34.21
CA ALA A 146 -6.68 -48.88 35.39
C ALA A 146 -8.22 -49.03 35.43
N SER A 147 -8.87 -49.02 34.26
CA SER A 147 -10.33 -49.14 34.14
C SER A 147 -10.85 -50.56 33.91
N GLY A 148 -9.97 -51.56 33.81
CA GLY A 148 -10.35 -52.95 33.49
C GLY A 148 -10.90 -53.16 32.06
N ILE A 149 -10.76 -52.18 31.16
CA ILE A 149 -11.09 -52.35 29.74
C ILE A 149 -9.96 -53.15 29.07
N THR A 150 -10.34 -54.25 28.42
CA THR A 150 -9.48 -55.04 27.51
C THR A 150 -9.78 -54.70 26.06
N ILE A 151 -8.78 -54.88 25.18
CA ILE A 151 -8.92 -54.54 23.75
C ILE A 151 -10.10 -55.25 23.06
N ASP A 152 -10.37 -56.52 23.37
CA ASP A 152 -11.40 -57.29 22.68
C ASP A 152 -12.83 -56.82 23.01
N LYS A 153 -13.08 -56.47 24.28
CA LYS A 153 -14.36 -55.83 24.68
C LYS A 153 -14.55 -54.49 23.97
N ALA A 154 -13.49 -53.69 23.84
CA ALA A 154 -13.53 -52.42 23.14
C ALA A 154 -13.80 -52.59 21.64
N ARG A 155 -13.15 -53.58 20.99
CA ARG A 155 -13.40 -53.94 19.58
C ARG A 155 -14.85 -54.34 19.35
N ASP A 156 -15.42 -55.18 20.21
CA ASP A 156 -16.82 -55.63 20.05
C ASP A 156 -17.82 -54.49 20.28
N VAL A 157 -17.54 -53.57 21.21
CA VAL A 157 -18.33 -52.34 21.36
C VAL A 157 -18.24 -51.47 20.09
N VAL A 158 -17.05 -51.25 19.52
CA VAL A 158 -16.88 -50.48 18.28
C VAL A 158 -17.62 -51.16 17.11
N ARG A 159 -17.50 -52.49 16.94
CA ARG A 159 -18.27 -53.28 15.96
C ARG A 159 -19.78 -53.14 16.16
N SER A 160 -20.26 -53.11 17.41
CA SER A 160 -21.69 -52.94 17.73
C SER A 160 -22.23 -51.56 17.38
N ILE A 161 -21.40 -50.52 17.46
CA ILE A 161 -21.75 -49.15 17.06
C ILE A 161 -21.73 -49.05 15.53
N TRP A 162 -20.70 -49.61 14.89
CA TRP A 162 -20.54 -49.59 13.44
C TRP A 162 -21.70 -50.30 12.73
N ARG A 163 -22.02 -51.55 13.13
CA ARG A 163 -23.13 -52.33 12.55
C ARG A 163 -24.51 -51.68 12.76
N GLN A 164 -24.68 -50.83 13.77
CA GLN A 164 -25.93 -50.09 13.97
C GLN A 164 -26.08 -48.89 13.02
N ASN A 165 -24.96 -48.33 12.55
CA ASN A 165 -24.98 -47.25 11.55
C ASN A 165 -25.15 -47.81 10.11
N ASP A 166 -24.62 -49.00 9.81
CA ASP A 166 -24.77 -49.65 8.49
C ASP A 166 -26.21 -50.12 8.16
N TRP A 167 -27.11 -50.21 9.15
CA TRP A 167 -28.52 -50.58 8.90
C TRP A 167 -29.29 -49.52 8.08
N SER A 168 -28.77 -48.29 7.96
CA SER A 168 -29.34 -47.26 7.08
C SER A 168 -28.81 -47.30 5.63
N SER A 169 -27.82 -48.15 5.33
CA SER A 169 -27.10 -48.13 4.05
C SER A 169 -26.65 -49.51 3.53
N SER A 170 -27.34 -50.59 3.92
CA SER A 170 -27.13 -51.95 3.39
C SER A 170 -28.34 -52.48 2.60
N ALA A 171 -28.61 -51.84 1.46
CA ALA A 171 -29.52 -52.36 0.43
C ALA A 171 -28.88 -52.35 -0.97
N SER A 172 -27.58 -52.65 -1.08
CA SER A 172 -26.88 -53.07 -2.32
C SER A 172 -25.42 -53.44 -2.06
N ARG A 173 -25.16 -54.72 -1.74
CA ARG A 173 -23.93 -55.48 -2.09
C ARG A 173 -23.99 -56.89 -1.50
N GLY A 174 -24.68 -57.78 -2.20
CA GLY A 174 -24.48 -59.22 -2.05
C GLY A 174 -23.48 -59.72 -3.08
N GLY A 175 -22.50 -60.52 -2.63
CA GLY A 175 -21.61 -61.30 -3.49
C GLY A 175 -20.43 -60.53 -4.12
N VAL A 176 -19.23 -61.09 -3.92
CA VAL A 176 -18.14 -61.36 -4.90
C VAL A 176 -16.79 -61.43 -4.16
N ASP A 177 -16.24 -62.63 -4.19
CA ASP A 177 -14.84 -63.07 -4.16
C ASP A 177 -13.86 -62.63 -3.06
N ASP A 178 -13.41 -63.64 -2.32
CA ASP A 178 -12.37 -63.62 -1.29
C ASP A 178 -10.99 -63.87 -1.91
N ASP A 179 -10.44 -62.90 -2.67
CA ASP A 179 -9.12 -63.09 -3.30
C ASP A 179 -8.28 -61.81 -3.57
N ASN A 180 -8.29 -60.83 -2.67
CA ASN A 180 -7.30 -59.73 -2.73
C ASN A 180 -6.92 -59.08 -1.38
N LYS A 181 -6.59 -59.88 -0.37
CA LYS A 181 -6.10 -59.40 0.95
C LYS A 181 -4.56 -59.33 1.01
N THR A 182 -3.93 -58.44 0.24
CA THR A 182 -2.55 -58.00 0.58
C THR A 182 -2.30 -56.51 0.31
N ALA A 183 -1.66 -55.85 1.29
CA ALA A 183 -0.88 -54.61 1.15
C ALA A 183 -1.57 -53.26 0.82
N ALA A 184 -2.69 -52.95 1.46
CA ALA A 184 -3.03 -51.55 1.78
C ALA A 184 -2.51 -51.20 3.19
N THR A 185 -1.22 -50.84 3.31
CA THR A 185 -0.51 -50.84 4.60
C THR A 185 -0.85 -49.66 5.54
N HIS A 186 -1.45 -48.57 5.04
CA HIS A 186 -1.68 -47.34 5.81
C HIS A 186 -3.03 -46.69 5.51
N VAL A 187 -3.89 -46.58 6.54
CA VAL A 187 -5.18 -45.89 6.50
C VAL A 187 -4.99 -44.41 6.92
N PRO A 188 -5.47 -43.42 6.14
CA PRO A 188 -5.34 -42.00 6.48
C PRO A 188 -6.23 -41.56 7.67
N PHE A 189 -5.86 -40.48 8.36
CA PHE A 189 -6.61 -39.94 9.51
C PHE A 189 -7.76 -39.02 9.11
N SER A 190 -8.90 -39.14 9.80
CA SER A 190 -10.02 -38.19 9.66
C SER A 190 -9.64 -36.78 10.15
N ILE A 191 -10.42 -35.78 9.72
CA ILE A 191 -10.30 -34.38 10.21
C ILE A 191 -10.43 -34.33 11.75
N SER A 192 -11.27 -35.18 12.34
CA SER A 192 -11.46 -35.24 13.79
C SER A 192 -10.33 -35.92 14.55
N ALA A 193 -9.72 -36.98 13.99
CA ALA A 193 -8.47 -37.52 14.53
C ALA A 193 -7.33 -36.48 14.47
N LYS A 194 -7.26 -35.66 13.40
CA LYS A 194 -6.31 -34.54 13.32
C LYS A 194 -6.52 -33.49 14.43
N ARG A 195 -7.76 -33.07 14.68
CA ARG A 195 -8.11 -32.15 15.80
C ARG A 195 -7.68 -32.68 17.17
N VAL A 196 -7.79 -33.99 17.41
CA VAL A 196 -7.30 -34.63 18.65
C VAL A 196 -5.78 -34.51 18.78
N PHE A 197 -5.02 -34.63 17.69
CA PHE A 197 -3.57 -34.41 17.73
C PHE A 197 -3.19 -32.94 17.96
N GLU A 198 -3.90 -31.99 17.34
CA GLU A 198 -3.73 -30.55 17.58
C GLU A 198 -3.94 -30.22 19.07
N ALA A 199 -5.07 -30.68 19.64
CA ALA A 199 -5.36 -30.52 21.06
C ALA A 199 -4.30 -31.18 21.96
N ALA A 200 -3.74 -32.35 21.59
CA ALA A 200 -2.67 -33.00 22.35
C ALA A 200 -1.36 -32.17 22.34
N VAL A 201 -1.05 -31.50 21.24
CA VAL A 201 0.08 -30.55 21.14
C VAL A 201 -0.15 -29.34 22.05
N GLU A 202 -1.35 -28.78 22.07
CA GLU A 202 -1.72 -27.66 22.96
C GLU A 202 -1.67 -28.05 24.44
N TYR A 203 -2.15 -29.24 24.81
CA TYR A 203 -2.02 -29.76 26.19
C TYR A 203 -0.56 -29.98 26.59
N SER A 204 0.29 -30.46 25.68
CA SER A 204 1.72 -30.56 25.92
C SER A 204 2.35 -29.19 26.16
N ARG A 205 2.06 -28.20 25.29
CA ARG A 205 2.57 -26.82 25.40
C ARG A 205 2.11 -26.11 26.69
N SER A 206 0.82 -26.19 27.04
CA SER A 206 0.26 -25.53 28.23
C SER A 206 0.80 -26.09 29.55
N LEU A 207 1.18 -27.38 29.58
CA LEU A 207 1.86 -28.00 30.72
C LEU A 207 3.39 -27.81 30.71
N GLY A 208 3.95 -27.10 29.71
CA GLY A 208 5.38 -26.91 29.54
C GLY A 208 6.15 -28.17 29.13
N HIS A 209 5.44 -29.23 28.71
CA HIS A 209 6.04 -30.48 28.27
C HIS A 209 6.67 -30.30 26.88
N LYS A 210 7.84 -30.92 26.68
CA LYS A 210 8.56 -30.88 25.39
C LYS A 210 8.29 -32.09 24.51
N PHE A 211 7.44 -33.00 24.98
CA PHE A 211 7.07 -34.25 24.33
C PHE A 211 5.56 -34.51 24.46
N ILE A 212 5.05 -35.40 23.63
CA ILE A 212 3.64 -35.82 23.55
C ILE A 212 3.61 -37.33 23.80
N ALA A 213 2.94 -37.73 24.87
CA ALA A 213 2.81 -39.12 25.30
C ALA A 213 1.36 -39.63 25.07
N PRO A 214 1.10 -40.95 25.13
CA PRO A 214 -0.26 -41.50 24.97
C PRO A 214 -1.28 -40.82 25.89
N GLU A 215 -0.87 -40.43 27.09
CA GLU A 215 -1.69 -39.77 28.10
C GLU A 215 -2.15 -38.36 27.63
N HIS A 216 -1.31 -37.62 26.88
CA HIS A 216 -1.72 -36.36 26.25
C HIS A 216 -2.77 -36.58 25.15
N ILE A 217 -2.61 -37.65 24.36
CA ILE A 217 -3.55 -38.02 23.30
C ILE A 217 -4.89 -38.47 23.92
N ALA A 218 -4.86 -39.23 25.02
CA ALA A 218 -6.06 -39.64 25.75
C ALA A 218 -6.83 -38.45 26.36
N VAL A 219 -6.11 -37.49 26.97
CA VAL A 219 -6.73 -36.25 27.50
C VAL A 219 -7.31 -35.38 26.38
N ALA A 220 -6.61 -35.27 25.25
CA ALA A 220 -7.09 -34.55 24.07
C ALA A 220 -8.31 -35.23 23.45
N LEU A 221 -8.30 -36.55 23.34
CA LEU A 221 -9.39 -37.36 22.80
C LEU A 221 -10.69 -37.11 23.56
N VAL A 222 -10.67 -37.17 24.90
CA VAL A 222 -11.88 -36.93 25.73
C VAL A 222 -12.47 -35.51 25.53
N LYS A 223 -11.66 -34.52 25.13
CA LYS A 223 -12.09 -33.12 24.99
C LYS A 223 -12.37 -32.66 23.56
N ALA A 224 -11.77 -33.31 22.56
CA ALA A 224 -11.83 -32.92 21.15
C ALA A 224 -12.46 -34.02 20.26
N ASP A 225 -13.02 -35.07 20.85
CA ASP A 225 -13.79 -36.11 20.16
C ASP A 225 -15.17 -35.61 19.70
N ASP A 226 -15.57 -36.00 18.49
CA ASP A 226 -16.91 -35.77 17.92
C ASP A 226 -18.00 -36.65 18.58
N GLY A 227 -17.86 -36.98 19.87
CA GLY A 227 -18.72 -37.88 20.63
C GLY A 227 -18.59 -39.38 20.29
N SER A 228 -17.78 -39.77 19.31
CA SER A 228 -17.67 -41.16 18.85
C SER A 228 -16.86 -42.04 19.80
N ALA A 229 -15.67 -41.59 20.21
CA ALA A 229 -14.89 -42.28 21.24
C ALA A 229 -15.59 -42.23 22.61
N SER A 230 -16.27 -41.13 22.91
CA SER A 230 -17.07 -40.94 24.12
C SER A 230 -18.22 -41.93 24.22
N ARG A 231 -18.90 -42.24 23.10
CA ARG A 231 -19.97 -43.24 23.01
C ARG A 231 -19.45 -44.67 23.20
N VAL A 232 -18.23 -44.96 22.73
CA VAL A 232 -17.53 -46.23 22.99
C VAL A 232 -17.23 -46.39 24.48
N LEU A 233 -16.62 -45.37 25.11
CA LEU A 233 -16.30 -45.37 26.54
C LEU A 233 -17.54 -45.53 27.42
N TYR A 234 -18.65 -44.86 27.08
CA TYR A 234 -19.92 -44.99 27.78
C TYR A 234 -20.49 -46.42 27.70
N ARG A 235 -20.46 -47.06 26.51
CA ARG A 235 -20.88 -48.47 26.36
C ARG A 235 -19.97 -49.45 27.10
N LEU A 236 -18.70 -49.09 27.31
CA LEU A 236 -17.75 -49.84 28.15
C LEU A 236 -17.94 -49.59 29.66
N GLY A 237 -18.94 -48.79 30.05
CA GLY A 237 -19.24 -48.49 31.46
C GLY A 237 -18.32 -47.47 32.11
N THR A 238 -17.60 -46.66 31.32
CA THR A 238 -16.59 -45.71 31.81
C THR A 238 -16.86 -44.28 31.40
N ASN A 239 -16.58 -43.32 32.29
CA ASN A 239 -16.70 -41.90 31.99
C ASN A 239 -15.36 -41.36 31.47
N GLY A 240 -15.35 -40.81 30.24
CA GLY A 240 -14.14 -40.21 29.65
C GLY A 240 -13.48 -39.16 30.56
N ASN A 241 -14.27 -38.34 31.25
CA ASN A 241 -13.76 -37.34 32.19
C ASN A 241 -12.97 -37.94 33.37
N GLN A 242 -13.35 -39.13 33.85
CA GLN A 242 -12.61 -39.83 34.91
C GLN A 242 -11.29 -40.39 34.35
N LEU A 243 -11.32 -40.98 33.14
CA LEU A 243 -10.12 -41.46 32.46
C LEU A 243 -9.13 -40.33 32.14
N ALA A 244 -9.60 -39.14 31.76
CA ALA A 244 -8.74 -37.97 31.56
C ALA A 244 -8.04 -37.52 32.86
N VAL A 245 -8.72 -37.60 34.01
CA VAL A 245 -8.10 -37.32 35.32
C VAL A 245 -7.07 -38.39 35.69
N VAL A 246 -7.35 -39.67 35.43
CA VAL A 246 -6.39 -40.77 35.67
C VAL A 246 -5.16 -40.63 34.76
N ALA A 247 -5.36 -40.40 33.46
CA ALA A 247 -4.28 -40.13 32.50
C ALA A 247 -3.40 -38.95 32.94
N PHE A 248 -4.00 -37.84 33.37
CA PHE A 248 -3.28 -36.68 33.90
C PHE A 248 -2.48 -37.03 35.17
N SER A 249 -3.06 -37.81 36.09
CA SER A 249 -2.36 -38.27 37.30
C SER A 249 -1.20 -39.23 37.02
N ARG A 250 -1.34 -40.07 35.99
CA ARG A 250 -0.28 -40.99 35.53
C ARG A 250 0.86 -40.22 34.87
N LEU A 251 0.54 -39.24 34.03
CA LEU A 251 1.49 -38.33 33.41
C LEU A 251 2.35 -37.61 34.47
N GLN A 252 1.73 -37.11 35.55
CA GLN A 252 2.47 -36.56 36.70
C GLN A 252 3.35 -37.60 37.42
N LYS A 253 2.90 -38.85 37.58
CA LYS A 253 3.67 -39.93 38.21
C LYS A 253 4.86 -40.41 37.38
N GLU A 254 4.74 -40.47 36.04
CA GLU A 254 5.86 -40.83 35.17
C GLU A 254 6.92 -39.72 35.15
N LEU A 255 6.53 -38.44 35.13
CA LEU A 255 7.45 -37.31 35.30
C LEU A 255 8.23 -37.35 36.63
N ALA A 256 7.58 -37.77 37.72
CA ALA A 256 8.23 -37.91 39.03
C ALA A 256 9.27 -39.05 39.07
N LYS A 257 9.07 -40.15 38.33
CA LYS A 257 10.05 -41.25 38.21
C LYS A 257 11.32 -40.85 37.46
N ASP A 258 11.21 -39.93 36.50
CA ASP A 258 12.32 -39.44 35.67
C ASP A 258 13.19 -38.36 36.35
N GLY A 259 13.00 -38.13 37.65
CA GLY A 259 13.83 -37.21 38.46
C GLY A 259 13.71 -35.75 38.03
N ARG A 260 12.56 -35.35 37.47
CA ARG A 260 12.25 -33.97 37.09
C ARG A 260 10.98 -33.51 37.78
N GLU A 261 11.14 -32.86 38.93
CA GLU A 261 10.06 -32.10 39.54
C GLU A 261 9.54 -31.05 38.53
N PRO A 262 8.22 -30.95 38.32
CA PRO A 262 7.65 -29.78 37.67
C PRO A 262 7.72 -28.60 38.64
N ASN A 263 8.32 -27.48 38.20
CA ASN A 263 8.31 -26.23 38.96
C ASN A 263 6.87 -25.86 39.33
N ALA A 264 6.57 -25.78 40.63
CA ALA A 264 5.28 -25.35 41.14
C ALA A 264 5.09 -23.84 40.92
N ALA A 265 4.64 -23.45 39.72
CA ALA A 265 4.51 -22.05 39.31
C ALA A 265 3.19 -21.76 38.56
N SER A 266 2.04 -22.22 39.09
CA SER A 266 0.72 -21.73 38.68
C SER A 266 -0.41 -22.04 39.68
N LYS A 267 -0.33 -21.50 40.89
CA LYS A 267 -1.52 -21.22 41.72
C LYS A 267 -1.58 -19.71 41.96
N GLY A 268 -2.49 -19.04 41.23
CA GLY A 268 -2.59 -17.59 41.19
C GLY A 268 -3.91 -17.12 40.57
N VAL A 269 -5.03 -17.63 41.07
CA VAL A 269 -6.35 -17.04 40.82
C VAL A 269 -6.65 -16.07 41.98
N HIS A 270 -7.28 -14.94 41.65
CA HIS A 270 -7.42 -13.78 42.52
C HIS A 270 -7.98 -14.05 43.92
N ASN A 271 -7.30 -13.52 44.92
CA ASN A 271 -7.93 -12.78 46.00
C ASN A 271 -6.94 -11.71 46.49
N LYS A 272 -7.11 -10.46 46.02
CA LYS A 272 -6.26 -9.35 46.46
C LYS A 272 -6.91 -8.64 47.63
N SER A 273 -6.48 -9.02 48.83
CA SER A 273 -6.81 -8.33 50.07
C SER A 273 -6.29 -6.90 50.09
N ILE A 274 -6.99 -6.06 50.84
CA ILE A 274 -6.65 -4.66 51.15
C ILE A 274 -5.59 -4.62 52.27
N SER A 275 -4.93 -3.45 52.44
CA SER A 275 -3.82 -3.12 53.35
C SER A 275 -2.42 -3.46 52.80
N ALA A 276 -1.36 -2.66 53.00
CA ALA A 276 -1.18 -1.31 53.55
C ALA A 276 -0.09 -0.63 52.67
N GLY A 277 0.16 0.68 52.60
CA GLY A 277 -0.02 1.77 53.57
C GLY A 277 1.25 2.62 53.53
N SER A 278 1.24 3.72 52.77
CA SER A 278 2.27 4.75 52.79
C SER A 278 1.59 6.12 52.83
N SER A 279 1.84 6.88 53.88
CA SER A 279 1.18 8.16 54.16
C SER A 279 1.49 9.20 53.08
N ALA A 280 0.46 9.63 52.36
CA ALA A 280 0.41 10.92 51.68
C ALA A 280 -0.94 11.55 52.02
N THR A 281 -0.93 12.77 52.54
CA THR A 281 -2.11 13.48 53.02
C THR A 281 -3.14 13.68 51.91
N THR A 282 -4.38 13.25 52.16
CA THR A 282 -5.54 13.53 51.30
C THR A 282 -5.93 15.01 51.41
N GLY A 283 -5.20 15.87 50.70
CA GLY A 283 -5.76 17.12 50.18
C GLY A 283 -6.66 16.81 48.99
N GLU A 284 -7.64 17.69 48.72
CA GLU A 284 -8.44 17.62 47.50
C GLU A 284 -7.51 17.51 46.28
N ALA A 285 -7.85 16.64 45.32
CA ALA A 285 -7.07 16.53 44.09
C ALA A 285 -7.02 17.89 43.39
N SER A 286 -5.81 18.44 43.29
CA SER A 286 -5.49 19.72 42.67
C SER A 286 -6.07 19.80 41.25
N ALA A 287 -6.62 20.96 40.84
CA ALA A 287 -7.17 21.08 39.49
C ALA A 287 -6.06 20.93 38.44
N LEU A 288 -4.81 21.29 38.80
CA LEU A 288 -3.62 21.02 38.01
C LEU A 288 -3.41 19.53 37.75
N SER A 289 -3.58 18.66 38.76
CA SER A 289 -3.37 17.22 38.56
C SER A 289 -4.53 16.51 37.86
N GLN A 290 -5.65 17.20 37.62
CA GLN A 290 -6.81 16.69 36.88
C GLN A 290 -6.80 17.10 35.40
N PHE A 291 -6.32 18.31 35.08
CA PHE A 291 -6.42 18.89 33.73
C PHE A 291 -5.07 19.21 33.06
N CYS A 292 -3.95 19.02 33.77
CA CYS A 292 -2.60 19.24 33.22
C CYS A 292 -1.69 18.02 33.35
N VAL A 293 -0.75 17.90 32.42
CA VAL A 293 0.34 16.91 32.43
C VAL A 293 1.67 17.62 32.68
N ASP A 294 2.43 17.22 33.70
CA ASP A 294 3.74 17.80 34.01
C ASP A 294 4.80 17.28 33.03
N LEU A 295 5.19 18.11 32.05
CA LEU A 295 6.23 17.78 31.07
C LEU A 295 7.61 17.77 31.72
N THR A 296 7.85 18.60 32.74
CA THR A 296 9.11 18.61 33.50
C THR A 296 9.33 17.32 34.29
N ALA A 297 8.27 16.71 34.85
CA ALA A 297 8.34 15.39 35.47
C ALA A 297 8.59 14.29 34.44
N ARG A 298 7.88 14.29 33.30
CA ARG A 298 8.13 13.32 32.21
C ARG A 298 9.55 13.46 31.62
N ALA A 299 10.12 14.66 31.62
CA ALA A 299 11.50 14.90 31.21
C ALA A 299 12.53 14.26 32.17
N SER A 300 12.34 14.38 33.48
CA SER A 300 13.26 13.80 34.48
C SER A 300 13.12 12.27 34.58
N GLU A 301 11.95 11.72 34.27
CA GLU A 301 11.71 10.27 34.14
C GLU A 301 12.23 9.67 32.83
N GLY A 302 12.68 10.49 31.86
CA GLY A 302 13.15 10.03 30.55
C GLY A 302 12.04 9.55 29.60
N LEU A 303 10.79 9.96 29.85
CA LEU A 303 9.60 9.59 29.06
C LEU A 303 9.33 10.51 27.85
N ILE A 304 10.13 11.55 27.68
CA ILE A 304 10.06 12.51 26.56
C ILE A 304 11.00 12.07 25.43
N ASP A 305 10.63 12.39 24.19
CA ASP A 305 11.45 12.10 23.01
C ASP A 305 12.65 13.05 22.85
N PRO A 306 13.76 12.60 22.24
CA PRO A 306 14.90 13.45 22.01
C PRO A 306 14.56 14.55 21.00
N VAL A 307 14.52 15.80 21.48
CA VAL A 307 14.28 16.97 20.64
C VAL A 307 15.57 17.33 19.90
N ILE A 308 15.51 17.27 18.57
CA ILE A 308 16.66 17.38 17.66
C ILE A 308 16.39 18.50 16.64
N GLY A 309 17.37 19.39 16.42
CA GLY A 309 17.31 20.40 15.35
C GLY A 309 16.34 21.55 15.61
N ARG A 310 15.96 21.78 16.88
CA ARG A 310 15.04 22.85 17.34
C ARG A 310 15.67 23.76 18.40
N GLU A 311 17.00 23.80 18.46
CA GLU A 311 17.74 24.49 19.51
C GLU A 311 17.53 26.01 19.46
N VAL A 312 17.30 26.56 18.27
CA VAL A 312 17.09 28.00 18.02
C VAL A 312 15.72 28.44 18.55
N GLU A 313 14.67 27.67 18.29
CA GLU A 313 13.31 27.92 18.74
C GLU A 313 13.18 27.76 20.25
N VAL A 314 13.77 26.70 20.83
CA VAL A 314 13.85 26.54 22.30
C VAL A 314 14.61 27.70 22.94
N GLN A 315 15.75 28.12 22.37
CA GLN A 315 16.49 29.29 22.85
C GLN A 315 15.66 30.58 22.74
N ARG A 316 14.87 30.72 21.69
CA ARG A 316 13.98 31.87 21.48
C ARG A 316 12.85 31.91 22.50
N ILE A 317 12.28 30.77 22.86
CA ILE A 317 11.28 30.65 23.94
C ILE A 317 11.89 31.08 25.28
N ILE A 318 13.08 30.58 25.62
CA ILE A 318 13.80 30.97 26.85
C ILE A 318 14.01 32.49 26.90
N GLN A 319 14.47 33.10 25.81
CA GLN A 319 14.63 34.56 25.70
C GLN A 319 13.32 35.33 25.94
N ILE A 320 12.18 34.80 25.50
CA ILE A 320 10.87 35.44 25.67
C ILE A 320 10.36 35.28 27.10
N LEU A 321 10.43 34.07 27.67
CA LEU A 321 10.01 33.78 29.05
C LEU A 321 10.79 34.59 30.10
N CYS A 322 12.06 34.93 29.83
CA CYS A 322 12.86 35.79 30.70
C CYS A 322 12.54 37.30 30.58
N ARG A 323 11.60 37.73 29.74
CA ARG A 323 11.22 39.16 29.62
C ARG A 323 10.35 39.62 30.79
N LYS A 324 10.52 40.87 31.21
CA LYS A 324 9.65 41.52 32.21
C LYS A 324 8.23 41.81 31.69
N THR A 325 8.06 42.01 30.39
CA THR A 325 6.76 42.25 29.73
C THR A 325 6.71 41.50 28.39
N LYS A 326 5.51 41.10 27.96
CA LYS A 326 5.29 40.22 26.77
C LYS A 326 6.14 38.94 26.84
N SER A 327 6.02 38.25 27.97
CA SER A 327 6.77 37.03 28.29
C SER A 327 6.11 35.73 27.85
N ASN A 328 5.01 35.80 27.09
CA ASN A 328 4.30 34.64 26.56
C ASN A 328 4.68 34.42 25.08
N PRO A 329 5.42 33.37 24.71
CA PRO A 329 5.63 33.02 23.32
C PRO A 329 4.38 32.37 22.70
N ILE A 330 4.18 32.55 21.40
CA ILE A 330 3.25 31.76 20.59
C ILE A 330 3.99 31.12 19.41
N LEU A 331 3.91 29.80 19.30
CA LEU A 331 4.49 28.99 18.23
C LEU A 331 3.56 29.03 17.02
N LEU A 332 4.06 29.58 15.92
CA LEU A 332 3.35 29.72 14.65
C LEU A 332 4.07 28.87 13.60
N GLY A 333 3.38 27.89 13.04
CA GLY A 333 3.87 27.00 12.00
C GLY A 333 2.75 26.09 11.52
N GLU A 334 3.03 25.21 10.58
CA GLU A 334 2.02 24.30 10.05
C GLU A 334 1.68 23.15 11.03
N ALA A 335 0.66 22.35 10.75
CA ALA A 335 0.42 21.12 11.53
C ALA A 335 1.55 20.09 11.28
N GLY A 336 1.89 19.26 12.26
CA GLY A 336 2.91 18.22 12.14
C GLY A 336 4.38 18.66 12.29
N VAL A 337 4.72 19.96 12.21
CA VAL A 337 6.14 20.43 12.26
C VAL A 337 6.85 20.23 13.62
N GLY A 338 6.16 19.71 14.64
CA GLY A 338 6.75 19.40 15.96
C GLY A 338 6.67 20.52 17.02
N LYS A 339 5.63 21.37 17.00
CA LYS A 339 5.45 22.46 17.99
C LYS A 339 5.47 21.97 19.44
N THR A 340 4.77 20.88 19.72
CA THR A 340 4.71 20.22 21.04
C THR A 340 6.10 19.75 21.48
N ALA A 341 6.91 19.19 20.57
CA ALA A 341 8.28 18.79 20.84
C ALA A 341 9.20 19.98 21.24
N ILE A 342 8.91 21.20 20.78
CA ILE A 342 9.66 22.40 21.21
C ILE A 342 9.33 22.73 22.69
N ALA A 343 8.09 22.54 23.13
CA ALA A 343 7.70 22.71 24.53
C ALA A 343 8.29 21.60 25.44
N GLU A 344 8.32 20.37 24.95
CA GLU A 344 9.04 19.27 25.61
C GLU A 344 10.56 19.52 25.67
N GLY A 345 11.14 20.13 24.65
CA GLY A 345 12.55 20.51 24.60
C GLY A 345 12.92 21.57 25.66
N LEU A 346 12.02 22.51 25.94
CA LEU A 346 12.15 23.42 27.07
C LEU A 346 12.12 22.65 28.41
N ALA A 347 11.17 21.73 28.59
CA ALA A 347 11.08 20.91 29.80
C ALA A 347 12.35 20.06 30.02
N LEU A 348 12.91 19.50 28.94
CA LEU A 348 14.17 18.75 28.96
C LEU A 348 15.38 19.62 29.36
N ARG A 349 15.48 20.87 28.89
CA ARG A 349 16.53 21.80 29.31
C ARG A 349 16.37 22.22 30.78
N ILE A 350 15.16 22.45 31.25
CA ILE A 350 14.88 22.74 32.67
C ILE A 350 15.31 21.54 33.54
N ALA A 351 14.91 20.32 33.18
CA ALA A 351 15.27 19.10 33.91
C ALA A 351 16.79 18.83 33.93
N ARG A 352 17.52 19.23 32.87
CA ARG A 352 19.00 19.14 32.78
C ARG A 352 19.74 20.33 33.42
N ALA A 353 19.01 21.29 33.98
CA ALA A 353 19.53 22.57 34.49
C ALA A 353 20.29 23.45 33.46
N ASP A 354 19.99 23.28 32.16
CA ASP A 354 20.56 24.03 31.03
C ASP A 354 19.73 25.28 30.70
N VAL A 355 19.37 26.06 31.73
CA VAL A 355 18.55 27.27 31.63
C VAL A 355 18.98 28.33 32.65
N SER A 356 18.55 29.58 32.43
CA SER A 356 18.73 30.67 33.41
C SER A 356 18.21 30.30 34.80
N PRO A 357 18.86 30.72 35.91
CA PRO A 357 18.40 30.43 37.27
C PRO A 357 16.95 30.81 37.58
N PHE A 358 16.39 31.79 36.86
CA PHE A 358 14.97 32.15 36.95
C PHE A 358 14.00 31.05 36.46
N LEU A 359 14.45 30.22 35.51
CA LEU A 359 13.66 29.12 34.93
C LEU A 359 13.92 27.77 35.61
N LEU A 360 15.02 27.61 36.35
CA LEU A 360 15.31 26.38 37.11
C LEU A 360 14.25 26.06 38.17
N THR A 361 13.60 27.07 38.73
CA THR A 361 12.52 26.92 39.71
C THR A 361 11.14 26.75 39.06
N LYS A 362 11.06 26.68 37.72
CA LYS A 362 9.80 26.62 36.98
C LYS A 362 9.48 25.20 36.52
N ARG A 363 8.18 24.89 36.43
CA ARG A 363 7.66 23.63 35.87
C ARG A 363 6.83 23.90 34.63
N VAL A 364 6.93 23.03 33.62
CA VAL A 364 6.18 23.13 32.37
C VAL A 364 5.00 22.15 32.42
N MET A 365 3.78 22.70 32.39
CA MET A 365 2.54 21.95 32.48
C MET A 365 1.78 22.04 31.16
N SER A 366 1.55 20.91 30.47
CA SER A 366 0.70 20.86 29.29
C SER A 366 -0.77 20.86 29.70
N PHE A 367 -1.58 21.74 29.10
CA PHE A 367 -3.03 21.82 29.33
C PHE A 367 -3.78 20.92 28.35
N ASP A 368 -4.63 20.03 28.87
CA ASP A 368 -5.43 19.12 28.06
C ASP A 368 -6.88 19.62 27.95
N VAL A 369 -7.26 20.09 26.76
CA VAL A 369 -8.60 20.61 26.46
C VAL A 369 -9.64 19.47 26.41
N ALA A 370 -9.26 18.26 26.01
CA ALA A 370 -10.17 17.12 25.97
C ALA A 370 -10.54 16.65 27.39
N LEU A 371 -9.58 16.63 28.33
CA LEU A 371 -9.85 16.37 29.75
C LEU A 371 -10.70 17.47 30.40
N LEU A 372 -10.55 18.73 29.98
CA LEU A 372 -11.43 19.81 30.44
C LEU A 372 -12.90 19.57 30.00
N MET A 373 -13.10 19.23 28.72
CA MET A 373 -14.40 18.95 28.13
C MET A 373 -15.04 17.66 28.67
N ALA A 374 -14.23 16.67 29.07
CA ALA A 374 -14.71 15.42 29.63
C ALA A 374 -15.59 15.65 30.88
N GLY A 375 -16.82 15.16 30.81
CA GLY A 375 -17.77 15.23 31.93
C GLY A 375 -18.21 16.64 32.31
N ALA A 376 -18.09 17.65 31.43
CA ALA A 376 -18.84 18.91 31.56
C ALA A 376 -20.09 18.83 30.68
N LYS A 377 -21.25 19.14 31.25
CA LYS A 377 -22.53 19.21 30.52
C LYS A 377 -22.93 20.64 30.19
N GLU A 378 -22.50 21.60 31.01
CA GLU A 378 -22.85 23.00 30.85
C GLU A 378 -21.61 23.88 30.66
N ARG A 379 -21.76 24.95 29.88
CA ARG A 379 -20.70 25.92 29.63
C ARG A 379 -20.17 26.57 30.92
N GLY A 380 -21.03 26.80 31.91
CA GLY A 380 -20.65 27.37 33.20
C GLY A 380 -19.65 26.50 33.97
N GLU A 381 -19.81 25.17 33.93
CA GLU A 381 -18.89 24.22 34.56
C GLU A 381 -17.48 24.30 33.95
N LEU A 382 -17.37 24.51 32.63
CA LEU A 382 -16.09 24.68 31.93
C LEU A 382 -15.41 25.99 32.35
N GLU A 383 -16.15 27.10 32.39
CA GLU A 383 -15.64 28.40 32.79
C GLU A 383 -15.20 28.40 34.28
N GLU A 384 -15.91 27.67 35.15
CA GLU A 384 -15.50 27.47 36.55
C GLU A 384 -14.22 26.64 36.67
N ARG A 385 -14.11 25.50 35.96
CA ARG A 385 -12.90 24.65 35.94
C ARG A 385 -11.67 25.45 35.52
N VAL A 386 -11.76 26.20 34.42
CA VAL A 386 -10.67 27.07 33.94
C VAL A 386 -10.34 28.16 34.97
N THR A 387 -11.36 28.78 35.58
CA THR A 387 -11.15 29.82 36.60
C THR A 387 -10.47 29.26 37.86
N LYS A 388 -10.80 28.04 38.29
CA LYS A 388 -10.14 27.33 39.40
C LYS A 388 -8.67 27.06 39.08
N LEU A 389 -8.40 26.54 37.88
CA LEU A 389 -7.05 26.26 37.40
C LEU A 389 -6.17 27.53 37.30
N ILE A 390 -6.68 28.64 36.75
CA ILE A 390 -5.94 29.91 36.69
C ILE A 390 -5.60 30.43 38.10
N LYS A 391 -6.55 30.37 39.05
CA LYS A 391 -6.31 30.76 40.45
C LYS A 391 -5.20 29.91 41.10
N GLU A 392 -5.16 28.62 40.79
CA GLU A 392 -4.16 27.70 41.32
C GLU A 392 -2.76 27.96 40.74
N ILE A 393 -2.65 28.19 39.42
CA ILE A 393 -1.39 28.60 38.76
C ILE A 393 -0.83 29.89 39.38
N ILE A 394 -1.68 30.90 39.57
CA ILE A 394 -1.28 32.19 40.17
C ILE A 394 -0.81 32.02 41.62
N LYS A 395 -1.42 31.09 42.37
CA LYS A 395 -1.05 30.81 43.77
C LYS A 395 0.32 30.12 43.88
N SER A 396 0.61 29.17 42.99
CA SER A 396 1.88 28.43 43.02
C SER A 396 3.05 29.25 42.46
N GLY A 397 2.81 30.03 41.38
CA GLY A 397 3.78 30.99 40.84
C GLY A 397 5.01 30.39 40.14
N ASP A 398 5.20 29.07 40.22
CA ASP A 398 6.28 28.29 39.60
C ASP A 398 5.89 27.69 38.24
N ILE A 399 4.62 27.75 37.84
CA ILE A 399 4.12 27.05 36.65
C ILE A 399 4.20 27.91 35.37
N ILE A 400 4.67 27.29 34.30
CA ILE A 400 4.54 27.74 32.91
C ILE A 400 3.52 26.82 32.23
N LEU A 401 2.42 27.39 31.74
CA LEU A 401 1.34 26.63 31.10
C LEU A 401 1.59 26.52 29.59
N PHE A 402 1.77 25.31 29.07
CA PHE A 402 1.73 25.04 27.63
C PHE A 402 0.28 24.78 27.20
N ILE A 403 -0.18 25.49 26.17
CA ILE A 403 -1.50 25.35 25.57
C ILE A 403 -1.30 25.01 24.10
N ASP A 404 -1.55 23.75 23.73
CA ASP A 404 -1.62 23.38 22.33
C ASP A 404 -2.94 23.88 21.70
N GLU A 405 -2.92 24.08 20.38
CA GLU A 405 -4.08 24.52 19.59
C GLU A 405 -4.90 25.67 20.24
N VAL A 406 -4.24 26.75 20.66
CA VAL A 406 -4.84 27.84 21.47
C VAL A 406 -6.07 28.48 20.83
N HIS A 407 -6.23 28.36 19.51
CA HIS A 407 -7.42 28.82 18.78
C HIS A 407 -8.71 28.15 19.27
N THR A 408 -8.66 26.90 19.75
CA THR A 408 -9.81 26.14 20.31
C THR A 408 -10.43 26.85 21.52
N LEU A 409 -9.61 27.52 22.33
CA LEU A 409 -10.01 28.30 23.51
C LEU A 409 -10.36 29.76 23.19
N VAL A 410 -10.06 30.21 21.97
CA VAL A 410 -10.22 31.60 21.48
C VAL A 410 -11.34 31.70 20.44
N GLN A 411 -12.03 30.60 20.11
CA GLN A 411 -13.02 30.54 19.05
C GLN A 411 -14.32 31.30 19.41
N SER A 412 -14.27 32.65 19.33
CA SER A 412 -15.44 33.51 19.34
C SER A 412 -16.36 33.14 18.18
N GLY A 413 -17.57 32.67 18.51
CA GLY A 413 -18.56 32.21 17.54
C GLY A 413 -18.93 33.27 16.50
N THR A 414 -18.25 33.25 15.36
CA THR A 414 -18.46 34.16 14.23
C THR A 414 -18.93 33.41 12.99
N GLY A 415 -20.22 33.07 13.00
CA GLY A 415 -21.11 33.00 11.84
C GLY A 415 -20.63 32.30 10.55
N GLY A 416 -20.80 30.97 10.50
CA GLY A 416 -21.03 30.23 9.26
C GLY A 416 -22.41 29.58 9.30
N ARG A 417 -23.21 29.71 8.23
CA ARG A 417 -24.60 29.18 8.16
C ARG A 417 -24.62 27.66 8.34
N GLY A 418 -25.51 27.14 9.18
CA GLY A 418 -25.89 25.72 9.19
C GLY A 418 -25.97 25.11 10.59
N ASN A 419 -24.83 24.99 11.28
CA ASN A 419 -24.75 24.33 12.59
C ASN A 419 -24.64 25.32 13.75
N LYS A 420 -25.39 25.05 14.83
CA LYS A 420 -25.27 25.70 16.14
C LYS A 420 -23.97 25.23 16.83
N GLY A 421 -22.83 25.69 16.31
CA GLY A 421 -21.49 25.24 16.68
C GLY A 421 -20.94 25.92 17.94
N SER A 422 -20.92 25.16 19.02
CA SER A 422 -20.13 25.31 20.25
C SER A 422 -18.74 25.97 20.08
N GLY A 423 -18.65 27.30 20.21
CA GLY A 423 -17.38 28.02 20.43
C GLY A 423 -17.23 28.44 21.89
N LEU A 424 -16.15 28.00 22.56
CA LEU A 424 -15.81 28.37 23.93
C LEU A 424 -14.99 29.67 23.95
N ASP A 425 -15.57 30.77 24.43
CA ASP A 425 -14.86 32.07 24.54
C ASP A 425 -14.09 32.19 25.86
N ILE A 426 -13.13 31.28 26.07
CA ILE A 426 -12.27 31.22 27.26
C ILE A 426 -11.20 32.34 27.25
N ALA A 427 -10.93 32.92 26.07
CA ALA A 427 -10.03 34.07 25.90
C ALA A 427 -10.31 35.22 26.89
N ASN A 428 -11.58 35.50 27.19
CA ASN A 428 -11.96 36.57 28.12
C ASN A 428 -11.55 36.30 29.58
N LEU A 429 -11.46 35.04 30.00
CA LEU A 429 -10.97 34.65 31.34
C LEU A 429 -9.44 34.78 31.44
N LEU A 430 -8.73 34.55 30.34
CA LEU A 430 -7.26 34.60 30.28
C LEU A 430 -6.71 36.04 30.18
N LYS A 431 -7.39 36.94 29.43
CA LYS A 431 -6.96 38.34 29.19
C LYS A 431 -6.52 39.11 30.44
N PRO A 432 -7.24 39.09 31.59
CA PRO A 432 -6.86 39.89 32.76
C PRO A 432 -5.59 39.38 33.43
N ALA A 433 -5.43 38.06 33.54
CA ALA A 433 -4.30 37.43 34.20
C ALA A 433 -3.02 37.49 33.35
N LEU A 434 -3.14 37.27 32.02
CA LEU A 434 -2.06 37.49 31.05
C LEU A 434 -1.67 38.97 30.94
N GLY A 435 -2.66 39.88 30.99
CA GLY A 435 -2.45 41.32 30.90
C GLY A 435 -1.67 41.90 32.09
N ARG A 436 -1.83 41.32 33.28
CA ARG A 436 -1.08 41.65 34.50
C ARG A 436 0.23 40.86 34.67
N GLY A 437 0.51 39.89 33.80
CA GLY A 437 1.69 39.02 33.93
C GLY A 437 1.66 38.12 35.17
N GLN A 438 0.47 37.74 35.66
CA GLN A 438 0.31 36.94 36.89
C GLN A 438 0.70 35.47 36.71
N PHE A 439 0.73 34.99 35.46
CA PHE A 439 1.28 33.69 35.08
C PHE A 439 1.91 33.81 33.68
N GLN A 440 2.68 32.79 33.31
CA GLN A 440 3.33 32.68 31.99
C GLN A 440 2.73 31.50 31.23
N CYS A 441 2.53 31.65 29.92
CA CYS A 441 2.12 30.55 29.06
C CYS A 441 2.87 30.53 27.72
N ILE A 442 2.95 29.33 27.16
CA ILE A 442 3.44 29.05 25.81
C ILE A 442 2.22 28.57 25.02
N ALA A 443 1.89 29.24 23.93
CA ALA A 443 0.78 28.86 23.07
C ALA A 443 1.26 28.25 21.74
N SER A 444 0.45 27.40 21.12
CA SER A 444 0.69 26.79 19.79
C SER A 444 -0.56 26.92 18.92
N THR A 445 -0.42 27.21 17.62
CA THR A 445 -1.52 27.26 16.62
C THR A 445 -0.96 27.25 15.19
N THR A 446 -1.77 27.05 14.17
CA THR A 446 -1.40 27.27 12.76
C THR A 446 -1.45 28.73 12.35
N ILE A 447 -0.78 29.07 11.24
CA ILE A 447 -0.72 30.44 10.72
C ILE A 447 -2.12 30.92 10.29
N ASP A 448 -2.92 30.03 9.70
CA ASP A 448 -4.27 30.37 9.23
C ASP A 448 -5.27 30.53 10.38
N GLU A 449 -5.24 29.66 11.40
CA GLU A 449 -6.01 29.85 12.64
C GLU A 449 -5.65 31.15 13.36
N TYR A 450 -4.34 31.49 13.40
CA TYR A 450 -3.87 32.73 14.01
C TYR A 450 -4.49 33.94 13.31
N ARG A 451 -4.51 33.98 11.97
CA ARG A 451 -5.18 35.03 11.19
C ARG A 451 -6.70 35.04 11.39
N LEU A 452 -7.33 33.86 11.38
CA LEU A 452 -8.78 33.70 11.43
C LEU A 452 -9.39 34.03 12.80
N HIS A 453 -8.68 33.74 13.90
CA HIS A 453 -9.21 33.83 15.26
C HIS A 453 -8.41 34.77 16.16
N PHE A 454 -7.08 34.70 16.12
CA PHE A 454 -6.21 35.37 17.10
C PHE A 454 -5.90 36.84 16.74
N GLU A 455 -5.64 37.13 15.46
CA GLU A 455 -5.29 38.46 14.97
C GLU A 455 -6.46 39.46 15.04
N LYS A 456 -7.69 38.95 14.94
CA LYS A 456 -8.92 39.73 15.17
C LYS A 456 -8.95 40.32 16.59
N ASP A 457 -8.47 39.58 17.59
CA ASP A 457 -8.37 40.06 18.98
C ASP A 457 -7.04 40.78 19.24
N LYS A 458 -7.02 42.07 18.89
CA LYS A 458 -5.88 42.96 19.14
C LYS A 458 -5.51 43.08 20.63
N ALA A 459 -6.38 42.74 21.58
CA ALA A 459 -6.06 42.81 23.01
C ALA A 459 -5.27 41.58 23.47
N LEU A 460 -5.65 40.40 23.00
CA LEU A 460 -4.94 39.14 23.26
C LEU A 460 -3.62 39.06 22.48
N ALA A 461 -3.64 39.36 21.18
CA ALA A 461 -2.45 39.30 20.31
C ALA A 461 -1.27 40.15 20.84
N ARG A 462 -1.54 41.29 21.48
CA ARG A 462 -0.52 42.17 22.10
C ARG A 462 0.20 41.56 23.33
N ARG A 463 -0.30 40.45 23.89
CA ARG A 463 0.28 39.75 25.05
C ARG A 463 1.25 38.64 24.66
N PHE A 464 1.18 38.17 23.42
CA PHE A 464 2.02 37.11 22.89
C PHE A 464 3.13 37.66 21.99
N GLN A 465 4.23 36.92 21.91
CA GLN A 465 5.34 37.19 21.00
C GLN A 465 5.45 36.01 20.02
N PRO A 466 5.26 36.23 18.71
CA PRO A 466 5.38 35.15 17.74
C PRO A 466 6.80 34.59 17.67
N VAL A 467 6.85 33.27 17.54
CA VAL A 467 8.02 32.44 17.21
C VAL A 467 7.60 31.60 16.01
N TRP A 468 8.26 31.80 14.88
CA TRP A 468 8.03 31.01 13.67
C TRP A 468 8.69 29.64 13.81
N VAL A 469 7.99 28.60 13.36
CA VAL A 469 8.43 27.20 13.38
C VAL A 469 8.24 26.65 11.98
N ASP A 470 9.34 26.61 11.23
CA ASP A 470 9.36 26.13 9.85
C ASP A 470 9.45 24.59 9.80
N GLU A 471 9.13 23.99 8.65
CA GLU A 471 9.36 22.56 8.38
C GLU A 471 10.87 22.25 8.51
N PRO A 472 11.27 21.15 9.20
CA PRO A 472 12.69 20.80 9.33
C PRO A 472 13.29 20.39 7.98
N SER A 473 14.62 20.53 7.85
CA SER A 473 15.32 20.03 6.67
C SER A 473 15.23 18.50 6.55
N GLU A 474 15.39 17.96 5.34
CA GLU A 474 15.41 16.50 5.11
C GLU A 474 16.48 15.81 5.98
N ASP A 475 17.68 16.42 6.08
CA ASP A 475 18.76 15.94 6.95
C ASP A 475 18.39 15.93 8.45
N ASP A 476 17.66 16.94 8.92
CA ASP A 476 17.23 17.01 10.33
C ASP A 476 16.06 16.05 10.61
N ALA A 477 15.15 15.87 9.65
CA ALA A 477 14.10 14.85 9.71
C ALA A 477 14.70 13.44 9.81
N ILE A 478 15.76 13.13 9.04
CA ILE A 478 16.50 11.86 9.16
C ILE A 478 17.07 11.67 10.58
N LYS A 479 17.66 12.72 11.18
CA LYS A 479 18.19 12.65 12.56
C LYS A 479 17.07 12.44 13.59
N ILE A 480 15.93 13.11 13.43
CA ILE A 480 14.73 12.91 14.28
C ILE A 480 14.29 11.44 14.23
N LEU A 481 14.17 10.87 13.03
CA LEU A 481 13.81 9.45 12.85
C LEU A 481 14.84 8.49 13.44
N MET A 482 16.14 8.79 13.35
CA MET A 482 17.19 8.01 14.02
C MET A 482 17.03 8.03 15.55
N GLY A 483 16.65 9.17 16.13
CA GLY A 483 16.38 9.31 17.57
C GLY A 483 15.12 8.56 18.03
N LEU A 484 14.09 8.51 17.19
CA LEU A 484 12.83 7.80 17.47
C LEU A 484 12.91 6.28 17.20
N ARG A 485 13.85 5.83 16.35
CA ARG A 485 13.95 4.44 15.87
C ARG A 485 13.81 3.40 16.98
N GLU A 486 14.58 3.53 18.06
CA GLU A 486 14.61 2.52 19.13
C GLU A 486 13.24 2.29 19.79
N LYS A 487 12.42 3.34 19.89
CA LYS A 487 11.05 3.25 20.44
C LYS A 487 10.11 2.51 19.49
N TYR A 488 10.16 2.82 18.19
CA TYR A 488 9.35 2.14 17.17
C TYR A 488 9.77 0.68 16.96
N GLU A 489 11.08 0.38 16.97
CA GLU A 489 11.60 -1.00 16.92
C GLU A 489 11.09 -1.84 18.10
N ALA A 490 11.11 -1.27 19.32
CA ALA A 490 10.58 -1.94 20.51
C ALA A 490 9.06 -2.16 20.46
N HIS A 491 8.32 -1.17 19.96
CA HIS A 491 6.85 -1.22 19.84
C HIS A 491 6.38 -2.26 18.81
N HIS A 492 6.96 -2.24 17.61
CA HIS A 492 6.59 -3.11 16.49
C HIS A 492 7.30 -4.46 16.48
N LYS A 493 8.39 -4.61 17.24
CA LYS A 493 9.28 -5.79 17.24
C LYS A 493 9.92 -6.04 15.87
N CYS A 494 10.25 -4.95 15.18
CA CYS A 494 10.97 -4.94 13.92
C CYS A 494 12.32 -4.20 14.07
N ARG A 495 13.12 -4.14 13.00
CA ARG A 495 14.33 -3.34 12.88
C ARG A 495 14.27 -2.48 11.62
N TYR A 496 14.51 -1.18 11.73
CA TYR A 496 14.51 -0.29 10.57
C TYR A 496 15.94 -0.10 10.05
N THR A 497 16.13 -0.37 8.76
CA THR A 497 17.41 -0.09 8.10
C THR A 497 17.66 1.42 7.98
N ALA A 498 18.92 1.85 7.96
CA ALA A 498 19.25 3.27 7.82
C ALA A 498 18.74 3.86 6.48
N ASP A 499 18.72 3.04 5.44
CA ASP A 499 18.20 3.44 4.12
C ASP A 499 16.66 3.48 4.08
N ALA A 500 15.98 2.70 4.93
CA ALA A 500 14.54 2.84 5.15
C ALA A 500 14.21 4.22 5.78
N LEU A 501 14.95 4.66 6.79
CA LEU A 501 14.72 5.99 7.41
C LEU A 501 14.91 7.14 6.41
N LYS A 502 15.92 7.06 5.54
CA LYS A 502 16.11 8.02 4.45
C LYS A 502 14.96 7.97 3.46
N ALA A 503 14.57 6.78 3.01
CA ALA A 503 13.43 6.60 2.11
C ALA A 503 12.12 7.17 2.69
N ALA A 504 11.88 7.09 4.00
CA ALA A 504 10.70 7.72 4.62
C ALA A 504 10.67 9.23 4.39
N VAL A 505 11.81 9.91 4.54
CA VAL A 505 11.92 11.36 4.32
C VAL A 505 11.85 11.67 2.83
N ASP A 506 12.73 11.08 2.00
CA ASP A 506 12.80 11.35 0.56
C ASP A 506 11.45 11.12 -0.15
N LEU A 507 10.75 10.04 0.20
CA LEU A 507 9.49 9.68 -0.44
C LEU A 507 8.31 10.51 0.11
N SER A 508 8.28 10.81 1.41
CA SER A 508 7.22 11.67 1.96
C SER A 508 7.37 13.13 1.53
N ALA A 509 8.58 13.66 1.44
CA ALA A 509 8.86 15.00 0.90
C ALA A 509 8.41 15.12 -0.56
N ARG A 510 8.67 14.08 -1.38
CA ARG A 510 8.39 14.09 -2.82
C ARG A 510 6.93 13.79 -3.21
N TYR A 511 6.28 12.85 -2.50
CA TYR A 511 4.98 12.30 -2.91
C TYR A 511 3.82 12.67 -1.97
N ILE A 512 4.09 13.15 -0.75
CA ILE A 512 3.07 13.54 0.24
C ILE A 512 3.22 15.05 0.51
N VAL A 513 2.52 15.84 -0.30
CA VAL A 513 2.66 17.32 -0.38
C VAL A 513 1.66 18.05 0.51
N ASP A 514 0.59 17.39 0.94
CA ASP A 514 -0.47 17.92 1.82
C ASP A 514 -0.12 17.84 3.31
N ARG A 515 1.02 17.24 3.65
CA ARG A 515 1.56 17.15 5.01
C ARG A 515 3.01 17.65 5.07
N TYR A 516 3.47 17.95 6.27
CA TYR A 516 4.81 18.50 6.53
C TYR A 516 5.67 17.51 7.32
N LEU A 517 6.99 17.59 7.14
CA LEU A 517 7.98 16.90 7.97
C LEU A 517 7.97 17.46 9.42
N PRO A 518 8.36 16.67 10.43
CA PRO A 518 8.75 15.25 10.34
C PRO A 518 7.56 14.28 10.38
N ASP A 519 6.36 14.75 10.76
CA ASP A 519 5.13 13.97 10.99
C ASP A 519 4.86 12.91 9.91
N LYS A 520 4.78 13.33 8.64
CA LYS A 520 4.52 12.41 7.51
C LYS A 520 5.56 11.31 7.33
N ALA A 521 6.80 11.50 7.78
CA ALA A 521 7.85 10.49 7.69
C ALA A 521 7.83 9.54 8.90
N ILE A 522 7.42 10.04 10.07
CA ILE A 522 7.19 9.23 11.28
C ILE A 522 6.06 8.24 11.03
N ASP A 523 4.92 8.71 10.52
CA ASP A 523 3.76 7.86 10.22
C ASP A 523 4.09 6.74 9.21
N LEU A 524 4.84 7.04 8.14
CA LEU A 524 5.25 6.03 7.16
C LEU A 524 6.06 4.90 7.79
N ILE A 525 6.91 5.21 8.77
CA ILE A 525 7.72 4.25 9.51
C ILE A 525 6.86 3.44 10.50
N ASP A 526 5.90 4.09 11.16
CA ASP A 526 4.95 3.42 12.05
C ASP A 526 4.07 2.42 11.30
N GLU A 527 3.46 2.83 10.19
CA GLU A 527 2.63 1.95 9.36
C GLU A 527 3.45 0.85 8.69
N ALA A 528 4.67 1.14 8.19
CA ALA A 528 5.55 0.11 7.63
C ALA A 528 5.94 -0.94 8.68
N GLY A 529 6.22 -0.53 9.93
CA GLY A 529 6.51 -1.45 11.03
C GLY A 529 5.31 -2.32 11.41
N SER A 530 4.13 -1.69 11.51
CA SER A 530 2.85 -2.37 11.78
C SER A 530 2.52 -3.38 10.68
N ARG A 531 2.66 -2.98 9.41
CA ARG A 531 2.43 -3.83 8.23
C ARG A 531 3.39 -5.03 8.22
N ALA A 532 4.69 -4.82 8.35
CA ALA A 532 5.68 -5.88 8.33
C ALA A 532 5.44 -6.91 9.47
N ARG A 533 5.00 -6.44 10.64
CA ARG A 533 4.56 -7.30 11.75
C ARG A 533 3.34 -8.16 11.42
N ILE A 534 2.33 -7.59 10.76
CA ILE A 534 1.11 -8.30 10.34
C ILE A 534 1.44 -9.33 9.25
N GLU A 535 2.25 -8.97 8.26
CA GLU A 535 2.67 -9.88 7.19
C GLU A 535 3.50 -11.05 7.72
N ALA A 536 4.47 -10.80 8.62
CA ALA A 536 5.24 -11.85 9.26
C ALA A 536 4.35 -12.80 10.11
N PHE A 537 3.33 -12.29 10.80
CA PHE A 537 2.36 -13.12 11.51
C PHE A 537 1.51 -13.97 10.55
N LYS A 538 1.07 -13.38 9.43
CA LYS A 538 0.32 -14.09 8.39
C LYS A 538 1.15 -15.21 7.76
N MET A 539 2.41 -14.93 7.40
CA MET A 539 3.35 -15.92 6.86
C MET A 539 3.60 -17.07 7.85
N LYS A 540 3.80 -16.78 9.15
CA LYS A 540 3.92 -17.83 10.18
C LYS A 540 2.67 -18.70 10.27
N LYS A 541 1.47 -18.09 10.27
CA LYS A 541 0.21 -18.83 10.28
C LYS A 541 0.00 -19.65 9.01
N GLU A 542 0.37 -19.13 7.83
CA GLU A 542 0.28 -19.83 6.55
C GLU A 542 1.26 -21.01 6.47
N GLN A 543 2.46 -20.90 7.07
CA GLN A 543 3.39 -22.01 7.22
C GLN A 543 2.81 -23.08 8.18
N GLU A 544 2.23 -22.67 9.31
CA GLU A 544 1.56 -23.59 10.25
C GLU A 544 0.36 -24.32 9.62
N THR A 545 -0.46 -23.65 8.81
CA THR A 545 -1.59 -24.28 8.11
C THR A 545 -1.17 -25.07 6.86
N GLY A 546 -0.12 -24.65 6.16
CA GLY A 546 0.44 -25.35 5.01
C GLY A 546 1.13 -26.68 5.38
N ILE A 547 1.56 -26.84 6.63
CA ILE A 547 1.96 -28.14 7.16
C ILE A 547 0.76 -29.11 7.17
N LEU A 548 -0.42 -28.66 7.61
CA LEU A 548 -1.63 -29.49 7.73
C LEU A 548 -2.21 -29.97 6.38
N SER A 549 -1.80 -29.37 5.26
CA SER A 549 -2.22 -29.75 3.90
C SER A 549 -1.28 -30.70 3.15
N LYS A 550 -0.09 -31.03 3.70
CA LYS A 550 0.82 -32.02 3.11
C LYS A 550 0.16 -33.39 2.92
N CYS A 551 0.55 -34.12 1.86
CA CYS A 551 0.05 -35.46 1.59
C CYS A 551 0.52 -36.43 2.70
N PRO A 552 -0.30 -37.41 3.13
CA PRO A 552 0.13 -38.39 4.14
C PRO A 552 1.44 -39.12 3.81
N ALA A 553 1.78 -39.27 2.52
CA ALA A 553 3.04 -39.87 2.08
C ALA A 553 4.29 -39.07 2.50
N ASP A 554 4.22 -37.73 2.51
CA ASP A 554 5.35 -36.85 2.82
C ASP A 554 5.67 -36.91 4.33
N TYR A 555 4.63 -36.95 5.16
CA TYR A 555 4.75 -37.21 6.60
C TYR A 555 5.49 -38.53 6.90
N TRP A 556 5.24 -39.59 6.13
CA TRP A 556 5.95 -40.87 6.29
C TRP A 556 7.40 -40.84 5.79
N GLN A 557 7.79 -39.88 4.95
CA GLN A 557 9.19 -39.64 4.60
C GLN A 557 9.89 -38.91 5.74
N GLU A 558 9.29 -37.82 6.25
CA GLU A 558 9.79 -37.09 7.43
C GLU A 558 9.97 -38.02 8.64
N ILE A 559 8.97 -38.83 8.99
CA ILE A 559 9.06 -39.82 10.09
C ILE A 559 10.19 -40.83 9.86
N ARG A 560 10.37 -41.34 8.64
CA ARG A 560 11.48 -42.26 8.32
C ARG A 560 12.84 -41.60 8.43
N THR A 561 12.98 -40.34 8.01
CA THR A 561 14.23 -39.59 8.18
C THR A 561 14.55 -39.40 9.67
N VAL A 562 13.58 -38.98 10.49
CA VAL A 562 13.74 -38.82 11.95
C VAL A 562 14.10 -40.16 12.62
N GLN A 563 13.44 -41.27 12.28
CA GLN A 563 13.80 -42.60 12.78
C GLN A 563 15.23 -43.00 12.39
N SER A 564 15.61 -42.79 11.13
CA SER A 564 16.98 -43.09 10.67
C SER A 564 18.03 -42.23 11.39
N MET A 565 17.73 -40.96 11.69
CA MET A 565 18.62 -40.09 12.47
C MET A 565 18.72 -40.51 13.93
N HIS A 566 17.62 -40.95 14.56
CA HIS A 566 17.65 -41.47 15.93
C HIS A 566 18.41 -42.80 16.05
N GLU A 567 18.30 -43.67 15.03
CA GLU A 567 19.16 -44.85 14.90
C GLU A 567 20.64 -44.49 14.70
N MET A 568 20.94 -43.50 13.84
CA MET A 568 22.31 -43.02 13.64
C MET A 568 22.88 -42.42 14.94
N GLU A 569 22.09 -41.65 15.68
CA GLU A 569 22.53 -40.99 16.92
C GLU A 569 22.72 -41.99 18.09
N SER A 570 21.88 -43.02 18.16
CA SER A 570 22.05 -44.12 19.13
C SER A 570 23.24 -45.02 18.79
N LYS A 571 23.48 -45.30 17.50
CA LYS A 571 24.72 -45.95 17.02
C LYS A 571 25.95 -45.09 17.33
N LEU A 572 25.90 -43.77 17.09
CA LEU A 572 26.97 -42.83 17.44
C LEU A 572 27.24 -42.75 18.95
N LYS A 573 26.23 -42.90 19.82
CA LYS A 573 26.43 -43.03 21.27
C LYS A 573 27.11 -44.35 21.67
N TYR A 574 26.88 -45.42 20.91
CA TYR A 574 27.53 -46.73 21.13
C TYR A 574 29.02 -46.74 20.69
N TYR A 575 29.35 -46.07 19.58
CA TYR A 575 30.72 -46.00 19.06
C TYR A 575 31.54 -44.80 19.57
N GLY A 576 30.89 -43.73 20.04
CA GLY A 576 31.52 -42.46 20.44
C GLY A 576 32.32 -42.46 21.75
N ALA A 577 32.73 -43.64 22.24
CA ALA A 577 33.61 -43.79 23.40
C ALA A 577 35.11 -43.76 23.03
N SER A 578 35.46 -43.64 21.75
CA SER A 578 36.85 -43.58 21.27
C SER A 578 37.01 -42.54 20.17
N SER A 579 38.12 -41.80 20.23
CA SER A 579 38.59 -40.83 19.22
C SER A 579 37.76 -39.52 19.11
N ILE A 580 38.26 -38.47 19.76
CA ILE A 580 37.87 -37.07 19.50
C ILE A 580 38.91 -36.50 18.53
N ASP A 581 38.47 -35.91 17.42
CA ASP A 581 39.34 -35.07 16.60
C ASP A 581 38.61 -33.82 16.07
N GLY A 582 39.35 -32.72 15.94
CA GLY A 582 38.82 -31.34 16.02
C GLY A 582 38.11 -30.79 14.78
N THR A 583 37.86 -31.59 13.74
CA THR A 583 37.36 -31.09 12.46
C THR A 583 35.85 -30.81 12.43
N ASN A 584 35.09 -31.37 13.36
CA ASN A 584 33.61 -31.27 13.35
C ASN A 584 33.06 -29.99 14.01
N GLU A 585 33.91 -29.19 14.68
CA GLU A 585 33.45 -28.00 15.43
C GLU A 585 33.10 -26.82 14.50
N LEU A 586 33.85 -26.65 13.39
CA LEU A 586 33.59 -25.60 12.38
C LEU A 586 32.31 -25.84 11.58
N ILE A 587 31.98 -27.10 11.29
CA ILE A 587 30.70 -27.48 10.66
C ILE A 587 29.57 -27.27 11.69
N LEU A 588 29.79 -27.59 12.96
CA LEU A 588 28.78 -27.40 13.99
C LEU A 588 28.41 -25.92 14.17
N ASP A 589 29.37 -24.98 14.11
CA ASP A 589 29.08 -23.54 14.19
C ASP A 589 28.30 -23.02 12.97
N SER A 590 28.62 -23.46 11.75
CA SER A 590 27.86 -23.05 10.56
C SER A 590 26.42 -23.58 10.57
N TYR A 591 26.19 -24.78 11.12
CA TYR A 591 24.85 -25.38 11.25
C TYR A 591 24.07 -24.91 12.50
N LEU A 592 24.75 -24.52 13.59
CA LEU A 592 24.12 -23.90 14.76
C LEU A 592 23.62 -22.48 14.45
N SER A 593 24.32 -21.75 13.57
CA SER A 593 23.91 -20.42 13.11
C SER A 593 22.52 -20.44 12.45
N SER A 594 22.21 -21.47 11.67
CA SER A 594 20.88 -21.66 11.07
C SER A 594 19.78 -22.10 12.04
N ALA A 595 20.12 -22.60 13.23
CA ALA A 595 19.15 -23.10 14.22
C ALA A 595 18.73 -22.05 15.27
N ALA A 596 19.27 -20.83 15.20
CA ALA A 596 18.97 -19.74 16.14
C ALA A 596 17.79 -18.84 15.72
N ASN A 597 17.27 -19.02 14.49
CA ASN A 597 16.43 -18.02 13.81
C ASN A 597 14.90 -18.16 13.97
N ASP A 598 14.41 -18.86 15.00
CA ASP A 598 12.97 -18.81 15.39
C ASP A 598 12.50 -17.36 15.71
N ASN A 599 13.45 -16.48 16.03
CA ASN A 599 13.28 -15.03 16.18
C ASN A 599 14.16 -14.24 15.19
N GLU A 600 14.06 -14.51 13.89
CA GLU A 600 14.45 -13.49 12.90
C GLU A 600 13.65 -12.21 13.17
N ALA A 601 14.38 -11.14 13.55
CA ALA A 601 13.79 -9.84 13.77
C ALA A 601 13.35 -9.28 12.42
N ILE A 602 12.06 -8.94 12.30
CA ILE A 602 11.45 -8.45 11.07
C ILE A 602 12.20 -7.19 10.63
N VAL A 603 12.84 -7.20 9.47
CA VAL A 603 13.60 -6.04 8.97
C VAL A 603 12.72 -5.24 8.03
N VAL A 604 12.62 -3.93 8.26
CA VAL A 604 11.93 -2.97 7.40
C VAL A 604 12.97 -2.29 6.50
N GLY A 605 12.79 -2.49 5.19
CA GLY A 605 13.60 -1.92 4.12
C GLY A 605 12.98 -0.67 3.47
N PRO A 606 13.68 -0.07 2.50
CA PRO A 606 13.15 1.05 1.72
C PRO A 606 11.96 0.66 0.84
N ASP A 607 11.87 -0.60 0.41
CA ASP A 607 10.78 -1.07 -0.46
C ASP A 607 9.45 -1.22 0.31
N ASP A 608 9.49 -1.57 1.61
CA ASP A 608 8.29 -1.59 2.48
C ASP A 608 7.70 -0.20 2.66
N ILE A 609 8.57 0.80 2.87
CA ILE A 609 8.18 2.21 2.99
C ILE A 609 7.67 2.73 1.65
N ALA A 610 8.29 2.35 0.53
CA ALA A 610 7.76 2.67 -0.79
C ALA A 610 6.38 2.07 -1.03
N ALA A 611 6.08 0.88 -0.50
CA ALA A 611 4.74 0.27 -0.58
C ALA A 611 3.70 1.05 0.23
N VAL A 612 4.02 1.49 1.46
CA VAL A 612 3.12 2.33 2.28
C VAL A 612 2.94 3.72 1.65
N ALA A 613 4.03 4.39 1.24
CA ALA A 613 3.97 5.67 0.55
C ALA A 613 3.16 5.60 -0.76
N SER A 614 3.20 4.47 -1.47
CA SER A 614 2.37 4.24 -2.66
C SER A 614 0.88 4.07 -2.33
N LEU A 615 0.56 3.42 -1.21
CA LEU A 615 -0.82 3.26 -0.73
C LEU A 615 -1.42 4.62 -0.34
N TRP A 616 -0.64 5.45 0.36
CA TRP A 616 -1.05 6.77 0.85
C TRP A 616 -1.22 7.79 -0.26
N SER A 617 -0.24 7.91 -1.15
CA SER A 617 -0.24 8.90 -2.23
C SER A 617 -1.04 8.47 -3.47
N GLY A 618 -1.38 7.18 -3.57
CA GLY A 618 -1.95 6.58 -4.78
C GLY A 618 -1.00 6.53 -5.98
N ILE A 619 0.27 6.90 -5.81
CA ILE A 619 1.30 6.90 -6.84
C ILE A 619 2.18 5.65 -6.66
N PRO A 620 2.48 4.87 -7.71
CA PRO A 620 3.45 3.77 -7.59
C PRO A 620 4.87 4.34 -7.45
N VAL A 621 5.35 4.41 -6.21
CA VAL A 621 6.66 4.93 -5.79
C VAL A 621 7.75 3.83 -5.81
N SER A 622 7.34 2.55 -5.78
CA SER A 622 8.28 1.42 -5.84
C SER A 622 9.16 1.45 -7.10
N LYS A 623 10.40 0.97 -6.97
CA LYS A 623 11.30 0.79 -8.12
C LYS A 623 10.62 -0.11 -9.15
N LEU A 624 10.77 0.23 -10.44
CA LEU A 624 10.24 -0.54 -11.56
C LEU A 624 10.51 -2.04 -11.38
N THR A 625 9.46 -2.80 -11.05
CA THR A 625 9.51 -4.26 -10.92
C THR A 625 9.86 -4.90 -12.25
N ALA A 626 10.29 -6.16 -12.25
CA ALA A 626 10.55 -6.89 -13.49
C ALA A 626 9.33 -6.84 -14.43
N ASP A 627 8.13 -7.02 -13.87
CA ASP A 627 6.86 -6.99 -14.60
C ASP A 627 6.50 -5.59 -15.13
N GLN A 628 6.80 -4.52 -14.39
CA GLN A 628 6.61 -3.16 -14.91
C GLN A 628 7.60 -2.83 -16.04
N ARG A 629 8.81 -3.39 -16.01
CA ARG A 629 9.78 -3.22 -17.11
C ARG A 629 9.34 -3.96 -18.37
N THR A 630 8.88 -5.21 -18.25
CA THR A 630 8.35 -5.97 -19.40
C THR A 630 7.08 -5.31 -19.95
N LEU A 631 6.16 -4.87 -19.07
CA LEU A 631 4.98 -4.08 -19.44
C LEU A 631 5.34 -2.80 -20.22
N LEU A 632 6.32 -2.03 -19.75
CA LEU A 632 6.75 -0.81 -20.44
C LEU A 632 7.43 -1.12 -21.77
N LEU A 633 8.21 -2.19 -21.88
CA LEU A 633 8.82 -2.62 -23.15
C LEU A 633 7.73 -3.00 -24.17
N ASP A 634 6.73 -3.79 -23.75
CA ASP A 634 5.62 -4.30 -24.57
C ASP A 634 4.45 -3.29 -24.77
N LEU A 635 4.51 -2.11 -24.14
CA LEU A 635 3.44 -1.10 -24.15
C LEU A 635 2.90 -0.79 -25.56
N ASP A 636 3.80 -0.73 -26.56
CA ASP A 636 3.43 -0.53 -27.96
C ASP A 636 2.47 -1.62 -28.47
N ASN A 637 2.77 -2.89 -28.19
CA ASN A 637 1.94 -4.03 -28.63
C ASN A 637 0.62 -4.12 -27.87
N GLN A 638 0.59 -3.69 -26.60
CA GLN A 638 -0.66 -3.65 -25.84
C GLN A 638 -1.61 -2.56 -26.36
N LEU A 639 -1.09 -1.39 -26.71
CA LEU A 639 -1.89 -0.31 -27.29
C LEU A 639 -2.42 -0.69 -28.70
N ARG A 640 -1.58 -1.33 -29.53
CA ARG A 640 -1.96 -1.85 -30.87
C ARG A 640 -3.15 -2.80 -30.86
N LYS A 641 -3.30 -3.64 -29.83
CA LYS A 641 -4.44 -4.58 -29.71
C LYS A 641 -5.81 -3.89 -29.65
N ARG A 642 -5.85 -2.59 -29.31
CA ARG A 642 -7.09 -1.82 -29.15
C ARG A 642 -7.17 -0.59 -30.05
N VAL A 643 -6.02 -0.04 -30.47
CA VAL A 643 -5.95 1.15 -31.34
C VAL A 643 -5.32 0.77 -32.67
N ILE A 644 -6.19 0.61 -33.66
CA ILE A 644 -5.84 0.14 -35.01
C ILE A 644 -5.53 1.32 -35.93
N GLY A 645 -4.54 1.15 -36.80
CA GLY A 645 -4.21 2.10 -37.87
C GLY A 645 -3.45 3.36 -37.44
N GLN A 646 -3.04 3.49 -36.17
CA GLN A 646 -2.39 4.69 -35.62
C GLN A 646 -0.99 4.39 -35.06
N GLU A 647 -0.22 3.61 -35.81
CA GLU A 647 1.10 3.07 -35.42
C GLU A 647 2.10 4.12 -34.93
N GLU A 648 2.24 5.22 -35.67
CA GLU A 648 3.16 6.30 -35.36
C GLU A 648 2.75 7.08 -34.10
N ALA A 649 1.43 7.15 -33.84
CA ALA A 649 0.88 7.76 -32.64
C ALA A 649 1.18 6.91 -31.39
N VAL A 650 0.98 5.58 -31.48
CA VAL A 650 1.36 4.63 -30.42
C VAL A 650 2.86 4.72 -30.12
N ALA A 651 3.71 4.67 -31.15
CA ALA A 651 5.16 4.75 -31.01
C ALA A 651 5.66 6.09 -30.46
N ALA A 652 4.96 7.20 -30.74
CA ALA A 652 5.27 8.51 -30.17
C ALA A 652 4.97 8.57 -28.66
N ILE A 653 3.78 8.12 -28.26
CA ILE A 653 3.35 8.04 -26.85
C ILE A 653 4.27 7.12 -26.05
N SER A 654 4.54 5.93 -26.56
CA SER A 654 5.41 4.94 -25.91
C SER A 654 6.81 5.53 -25.64
N ARG A 655 7.42 6.21 -26.63
CA ARG A 655 8.70 6.92 -26.43
C ARG A 655 8.61 8.03 -25.37
N ALA A 656 7.52 8.79 -25.31
CA ALA A 656 7.33 9.82 -24.28
C ALA A 656 7.23 9.22 -22.87
N VAL A 657 6.39 8.19 -22.68
CA VAL A 657 6.21 7.50 -21.40
C VAL A 657 7.49 6.77 -20.95
N LYS A 658 8.20 6.10 -21.87
CA LYS A 658 9.50 5.44 -21.62
C LYS A 658 10.56 6.45 -21.15
N ARG A 659 10.67 7.63 -21.78
CA ARG A 659 11.60 8.71 -21.34
C ARG A 659 11.34 9.14 -19.89
N SER A 660 10.08 9.35 -19.53
CA SER A 660 9.68 9.76 -18.18
C SER A 660 10.04 8.70 -17.13
N ARG A 661 9.70 7.43 -17.38
CA ARG A 661 9.95 6.33 -16.42
C ARG A 661 11.41 5.96 -16.20
N VAL A 662 12.32 6.34 -17.11
CA VAL A 662 13.78 6.18 -16.92
C VAL A 662 14.39 7.37 -16.15
N GLY A 663 13.61 8.41 -15.82
CA GLY A 663 14.09 9.59 -15.10
C GLY A 663 14.90 10.56 -15.98
N LEU A 664 14.75 10.46 -17.30
CA LEU A 664 15.39 11.38 -18.27
C LEU A 664 14.57 12.66 -18.50
N LYS A 665 13.42 12.80 -17.83
CA LYS A 665 12.58 13.99 -17.86
C LYS A 665 12.79 14.82 -16.59
N ASP A 666 12.67 16.13 -16.75
CA ASP A 666 12.54 17.11 -15.68
C ASP A 666 11.50 16.66 -14.61
N PRO A 667 11.91 16.46 -13.33
CA PRO A 667 11.03 15.97 -12.27
C PRO A 667 9.99 17.02 -11.82
N ASP A 668 10.15 18.28 -12.20
CA ASP A 668 9.18 19.33 -11.87
C ASP A 668 7.98 19.35 -12.83
N ARG A 669 8.02 18.62 -13.95
CA ARG A 669 6.95 18.59 -14.96
C ARG A 669 6.07 17.33 -14.88
N PRO A 670 4.86 17.33 -15.49
CA PRO A 670 4.02 16.14 -15.62
C PRO A 670 4.73 14.97 -16.34
N ILE A 671 4.26 13.73 -16.17
CA ILE A 671 4.87 12.52 -16.75
C ILE A 671 5.14 12.70 -18.25
N ALA A 672 4.13 13.08 -19.00
CA ALA A 672 4.25 13.63 -20.35
C ALA A 672 3.07 14.56 -20.64
N ALA A 673 3.28 15.49 -21.57
CA ALA A 673 2.32 16.44 -22.10
C ALA A 673 2.23 16.23 -23.61
N MET A 674 1.06 15.82 -24.10
CA MET A 674 0.89 15.41 -25.50
C MET A 674 -0.33 16.07 -26.12
N LEU A 675 -0.23 16.44 -27.40
CA LEU A 675 -1.34 17.03 -28.17
C LEU A 675 -1.71 16.11 -29.33
N PHE A 676 -2.95 15.62 -29.33
CA PHE A 676 -3.50 14.67 -30.29
C PHE A 676 -4.31 15.41 -31.37
N CYS A 677 -3.74 15.55 -32.56
CA CYS A 677 -4.34 16.26 -33.69
C CYS A 677 -4.88 15.31 -34.75
N GLY A 678 -6.00 15.64 -35.39
CA GLY A 678 -6.59 14.80 -36.45
C GLY A 678 -8.09 15.03 -36.67
N PRO A 679 -8.73 14.28 -37.58
CA PRO A 679 -10.18 14.30 -37.77
C PRO A 679 -10.94 13.79 -36.55
N THR A 680 -12.26 13.99 -36.53
CA THR A 680 -13.12 13.38 -35.50
C THR A 680 -13.30 11.88 -35.75
N GLY A 681 -13.39 11.06 -34.70
CA GLY A 681 -13.69 9.63 -34.81
C GLY A 681 -12.55 8.71 -35.30
N VAL A 682 -11.31 9.19 -35.36
CA VAL A 682 -10.11 8.40 -35.74
C VAL A 682 -9.39 7.70 -34.57
N GLY A 683 -9.90 7.83 -33.34
CA GLY A 683 -9.40 7.10 -32.17
C GLY A 683 -8.61 7.88 -31.11
N LYS A 684 -8.49 9.21 -31.19
CA LYS A 684 -7.75 10.06 -30.20
C LYS A 684 -8.11 9.73 -28.74
N THR A 685 -9.40 9.82 -28.41
CA THR A 685 -9.96 9.53 -27.09
C THR A 685 -9.80 8.06 -26.70
N GLU A 686 -9.83 7.14 -27.67
CA GLU A 686 -9.70 5.70 -27.42
C GLU A 686 -8.24 5.31 -27.13
N LEU A 687 -7.26 5.99 -27.73
CA LEU A 687 -5.85 5.86 -27.39
C LEU A 687 -5.55 6.39 -26.00
N ALA A 688 -6.17 7.51 -25.59
CA ALA A 688 -6.09 7.99 -24.21
C ALA A 688 -6.67 6.96 -23.21
N LYS A 689 -7.84 6.38 -23.47
CA LYS A 689 -8.41 5.32 -22.62
C LYS A 689 -7.56 4.05 -22.57
N SER A 690 -7.05 3.61 -23.72
CA SER A 690 -6.18 2.43 -23.81
C SER A 690 -4.90 2.63 -23.00
N LEU A 691 -4.34 3.84 -23.06
CA LEU A 691 -3.19 4.23 -22.25
C LEU A 691 -3.53 4.32 -20.74
N ALA A 692 -4.71 4.80 -20.37
CA ALA A 692 -5.20 4.75 -19.00
C ALA A 692 -5.29 3.29 -18.49
N ALA A 693 -5.88 2.39 -19.26
CA ALA A 693 -5.98 0.97 -18.94
C ALA A 693 -4.62 0.28 -18.81
N CYS A 694 -3.72 0.45 -19.80
CA CYS A 694 -2.42 -0.24 -19.82
C CYS A 694 -1.40 0.30 -18.80
N TYR A 695 -1.34 1.62 -18.59
CA TYR A 695 -0.28 2.24 -17.77
C TYR A 695 -0.74 2.61 -16.34
N PHE A 696 -2.01 2.98 -16.17
CA PHE A 696 -2.59 3.26 -14.83
C PHE A 696 -3.45 2.09 -14.31
N GLY A 697 -3.57 0.99 -15.07
CA GLY A 697 -4.30 -0.22 -14.70
C GLY A 697 -5.83 -0.15 -14.85
N SER A 698 -6.40 1.02 -15.18
CA SER A 698 -7.85 1.20 -15.31
C SER A 698 -8.22 2.41 -16.16
N GLU A 699 -9.26 2.27 -16.99
CA GLU A 699 -9.88 3.43 -17.68
C GLU A 699 -10.45 4.46 -16.70
N ALA A 700 -10.91 4.02 -15.51
CA ALA A 700 -11.44 4.90 -14.47
C ALA A 700 -10.35 5.70 -13.72
N ALA A 701 -9.08 5.52 -14.09
CA ALA A 701 -7.98 6.40 -13.70
C ALA A 701 -7.87 7.64 -14.61
N MET A 702 -8.64 7.74 -15.70
CA MET A 702 -8.67 8.92 -16.58
C MET A 702 -9.66 9.98 -16.06
N VAL A 703 -9.17 11.21 -15.88
CA VAL A 703 -10.00 12.41 -15.66
C VAL A 703 -10.23 13.06 -17.02
N ARG A 704 -11.47 13.07 -17.53
CA ARG A 704 -11.83 13.71 -18.80
C ARG A 704 -12.58 15.01 -18.55
N LEU A 705 -12.15 16.08 -19.20
CA LEU A 705 -12.81 17.38 -19.24
C LEU A 705 -13.06 17.77 -20.69
N ASP A 706 -14.31 18.08 -21.04
CA ASP A 706 -14.68 18.60 -22.36
C ASP A 706 -14.51 20.12 -22.37
N MET A 707 -13.61 20.64 -23.20
CA MET A 707 -13.30 22.08 -23.22
C MET A 707 -14.44 22.92 -23.82
N SER A 708 -15.45 22.30 -24.43
CA SER A 708 -16.70 22.96 -24.84
C SER A 708 -17.55 23.43 -23.64
N GLU A 709 -17.40 22.82 -22.46
CA GLU A 709 -18.02 23.32 -21.21
C GLU A 709 -17.30 24.57 -20.65
N TYR A 710 -16.06 24.81 -21.11
CA TYR A 710 -15.17 25.83 -20.61
C TYR A 710 -14.88 26.94 -21.64
N MET A 711 -15.83 27.19 -22.55
CA MET A 711 -15.79 28.29 -23.52
C MET A 711 -15.91 29.68 -22.90
N GLU A 712 -16.53 29.79 -21.71
CA GLU A 712 -16.87 31.06 -21.07
C GLU A 712 -15.99 31.34 -19.85
N ARG A 713 -15.63 32.61 -19.65
CA ARG A 713 -14.71 33.03 -18.58
C ARG A 713 -15.15 32.62 -17.17
N HIS A 714 -16.45 32.55 -16.92
CA HIS A 714 -16.97 32.21 -15.59
C HIS A 714 -16.99 30.69 -15.31
N THR A 715 -16.96 29.84 -16.34
CA THR A 715 -16.83 28.38 -16.14
C THR A 715 -15.37 27.97 -15.89
N VAL A 716 -14.39 28.76 -16.32
CA VAL A 716 -12.96 28.58 -15.96
C VAL A 716 -12.77 28.53 -14.44
N SER A 717 -13.48 29.38 -13.68
CA SER A 717 -13.44 29.37 -12.21
C SER A 717 -13.89 28.05 -11.59
N LYS A 718 -14.68 27.22 -12.29
CA LYS A 718 -15.06 25.88 -11.80
C LYS A 718 -13.90 24.88 -11.82
N LEU A 719 -12.88 25.10 -12.67
CA LEU A 719 -11.70 24.22 -12.75
C LEU A 719 -10.78 24.41 -11.53
N ILE A 720 -10.55 25.65 -11.11
CA ILE A 720 -9.62 26.04 -10.03
C ILE A 720 -10.31 26.25 -8.68
N GLY A 721 -11.59 26.60 -8.68
CA GLY A 721 -12.36 27.03 -7.51
C GLY A 721 -12.81 28.48 -7.64
N SER A 722 -13.99 28.82 -7.10
CA SER A 722 -14.47 30.21 -7.09
C SER A 722 -13.55 31.08 -6.22
N PRO A 723 -13.19 32.31 -6.64
CA PRO A 723 -12.38 33.21 -5.83
C PRO A 723 -13.15 33.78 -4.62
N PRO A 724 -12.45 34.33 -3.61
CA PRO A 724 -13.07 34.93 -2.43
C PRO A 724 -14.19 35.93 -2.78
N GLY A 725 -15.37 35.74 -2.18
CA GLY A 725 -16.55 36.60 -2.38
C GLY A 725 -17.53 36.14 -3.46
N TYR A 726 -17.25 35.06 -4.19
CA TYR A 726 -18.17 34.48 -5.19
C TYR A 726 -18.91 33.25 -4.66
N VAL A 727 -20.06 32.91 -5.27
CA VAL A 727 -20.80 31.68 -4.95
C VAL A 727 -19.93 30.46 -5.30
N GLY A 728 -19.90 29.46 -4.41
CA GLY A 728 -18.98 28.34 -4.48
C GLY A 728 -17.61 28.59 -3.82
N TYR A 729 -17.35 29.77 -3.26
CA TYR A 729 -16.12 29.99 -2.47
C TYR A 729 -16.09 29.05 -1.24
N GLY A 730 -15.04 28.24 -1.15
CA GLY A 730 -14.89 27.17 -0.16
C GLY A 730 -15.01 25.75 -0.77
N GLU A 731 -15.65 25.62 -1.93
CA GLU A 731 -15.60 24.40 -2.74
C GLU A 731 -14.32 24.43 -3.59
N GLY A 732 -13.55 23.35 -3.56
CA GLY A 732 -12.33 23.21 -4.37
C GLY A 732 -12.66 23.03 -5.86
N GLY A 733 -11.75 23.43 -6.73
CA GLY A 733 -11.93 23.29 -8.18
C GLY A 733 -12.10 21.84 -8.64
N ILE A 734 -12.86 21.63 -9.72
CA ILE A 734 -13.11 20.30 -10.31
C ILE A 734 -11.79 19.63 -10.70
N LEU A 735 -10.86 20.39 -11.30
CA LEU A 735 -9.56 19.88 -11.70
C LEU A 735 -8.63 19.69 -10.50
N THR A 736 -8.55 20.67 -9.60
CA THR A 736 -7.67 20.63 -8.42
C THR A 736 -8.05 19.52 -7.45
N GLU A 737 -9.35 19.30 -7.16
CA GLU A 737 -9.83 18.18 -6.35
C GLU A 737 -9.61 16.82 -7.03
N ALA A 738 -9.88 16.69 -8.33
CA ALA A 738 -9.70 15.43 -9.05
C ALA A 738 -8.24 14.95 -9.01
N ILE A 739 -7.30 15.86 -9.29
CA ILE A 739 -5.86 15.56 -9.24
C ILE A 739 -5.37 15.37 -7.80
N ARG A 740 -5.85 16.15 -6.81
CA ARG A 740 -5.46 15.92 -5.40
C ARG A 740 -5.90 14.55 -4.88
N ARG A 741 -7.08 14.07 -5.28
CA ARG A 741 -7.61 12.75 -4.87
C ARG A 741 -6.95 11.57 -5.58
N LYS A 742 -6.48 11.77 -6.82
CA LYS A 742 -5.82 10.76 -7.64
C LYS A 742 -4.67 11.40 -8.44
N PRO A 743 -3.51 11.65 -7.82
CA PRO A 743 -2.41 12.36 -8.50
C PRO A 743 -1.70 11.50 -9.56
N PHE A 744 -1.82 10.16 -9.49
CA PHE A 744 -1.42 9.24 -10.56
C PHE A 744 -2.58 8.97 -11.51
N THR A 745 -2.74 9.83 -12.52
CA THR A 745 -3.91 9.86 -13.42
C THR A 745 -3.56 10.30 -14.84
N LEU A 746 -4.42 9.96 -15.81
CA LEU A 746 -4.40 10.55 -17.14
C LEU A 746 -5.44 11.69 -17.20
N LEU A 747 -4.98 12.92 -17.35
CA LEU A 747 -5.83 14.09 -17.59
C LEU A 747 -6.06 14.25 -19.10
N LEU A 748 -7.30 14.05 -19.54
CA LEU A 748 -7.73 14.26 -20.92
C LEU A 748 -8.52 15.58 -21.05
N LEU A 749 -7.98 16.51 -21.83
CA LEU A 749 -8.61 17.78 -22.19
C LEU A 749 -9.10 17.66 -23.64
N ASP A 750 -10.39 17.42 -23.82
CA ASP A 750 -10.99 17.15 -25.14
C ASP A 750 -11.37 18.46 -25.85
N GLU A 751 -11.11 18.54 -27.16
CA GLU A 751 -11.39 19.69 -28.03
C GLU A 751 -10.80 21.03 -27.53
N ILE A 752 -9.50 21.03 -27.20
CA ILE A 752 -8.80 22.17 -26.58
C ILE A 752 -8.86 23.48 -27.38
N GLU A 753 -9.17 23.43 -28.68
CA GLU A 753 -9.45 24.63 -29.49
C GLU A 753 -10.70 25.41 -29.01
N LYS A 754 -11.66 24.76 -28.34
CA LYS A 754 -12.90 25.39 -27.84
C LYS A 754 -12.70 26.16 -26.53
N ALA A 755 -11.61 25.89 -25.81
CA ALA A 755 -11.35 26.45 -24.48
C ALA A 755 -11.28 27.99 -24.48
N HIS A 756 -11.79 28.61 -23.42
CA HIS A 756 -11.56 30.04 -23.16
C HIS A 756 -10.04 30.34 -23.01
N PRO A 757 -9.52 31.45 -23.56
CA PRO A 757 -8.08 31.76 -23.52
C PRO A 757 -7.42 31.77 -22.13
N ASP A 758 -8.17 32.11 -21.07
CA ASP A 758 -7.65 32.08 -19.69
C ASP A 758 -7.18 30.68 -19.26
N ILE A 759 -7.71 29.60 -19.87
CA ILE A 759 -7.32 28.20 -19.60
C ILE A 759 -5.90 27.92 -20.08
N PHE A 760 -5.43 28.57 -21.15
CA PHE A 760 -4.05 28.38 -21.62
C PHE A 760 -3.02 28.87 -20.61
N ASN A 761 -3.35 29.89 -19.80
CA ASN A 761 -2.48 30.33 -18.69
C ASN A 761 -2.39 29.27 -17.58
N ILE A 762 -3.52 28.62 -17.27
CA ILE A 762 -3.60 27.51 -16.31
C ILE A 762 -2.77 26.32 -16.81
N LEU A 763 -2.87 26.00 -18.10
CA LEU A 763 -2.10 24.93 -18.72
C LEU A 763 -0.61 25.24 -18.78
N LEU A 764 -0.20 26.48 -19.04
CA LEU A 764 1.21 26.86 -18.95
C LEU A 764 1.77 26.57 -17.55
N GLN A 765 1.06 26.93 -16.47
CA GLN A 765 1.49 26.62 -15.11
C GLN A 765 1.61 25.10 -14.85
N ILE A 766 0.62 24.31 -15.30
CA ILE A 766 0.64 22.85 -15.18
C ILE A 766 1.80 22.21 -15.96
N LEU A 767 2.10 22.73 -17.16
CA LEU A 767 3.11 22.16 -18.07
C LEU A 767 4.54 22.61 -17.75
N GLU A 768 4.71 23.78 -17.12
CA GLU A 768 6.01 24.33 -16.72
C GLU A 768 6.43 23.89 -15.31
N ASP A 769 5.57 24.12 -14.31
CA ASP A 769 5.91 23.94 -12.88
C ASP A 769 5.36 22.62 -12.29
N GLY A 770 4.54 21.88 -13.05
CA GLY A 770 3.87 20.67 -12.58
C GLY A 770 3.04 20.89 -11.32
N GLN A 771 2.59 22.12 -11.07
CA GLN A 771 1.80 22.54 -9.92
C GLN A 771 0.71 23.51 -10.36
N LEU A 772 -0.44 23.46 -9.67
CA LEU A 772 -1.51 24.44 -9.79
C LEU A 772 -1.93 24.90 -8.40
N THR A 773 -2.26 26.18 -8.27
CA THR A 773 -2.77 26.75 -7.02
C THR A 773 -4.29 26.93 -7.13
N ASP A 774 -5.04 26.30 -6.22
CA ASP A 774 -6.48 26.44 -6.07
C ASP A 774 -6.85 27.86 -5.59
N SER A 775 -8.11 28.30 -5.72
CA SER A 775 -8.55 29.62 -5.26
C SER A 775 -8.37 29.85 -3.75
N GLN A 776 -8.20 28.76 -2.99
CA GLN A 776 -7.89 28.77 -1.55
C GLN A 776 -6.38 28.84 -1.24
N GLY A 777 -5.50 28.98 -2.24
CA GLY A 777 -4.05 29.00 -2.05
C GLY A 777 -3.38 27.64 -1.88
N ARG A 778 -4.16 26.54 -1.88
CA ARG A 778 -3.64 25.16 -1.81
C ARG A 778 -2.91 24.80 -3.10
N ARG A 779 -1.72 24.20 -3.00
CA ARG A 779 -0.98 23.69 -4.15
C ARG A 779 -1.35 22.24 -4.46
N VAL A 780 -1.56 21.93 -5.73
CA VAL A 780 -1.85 20.57 -6.24
C VAL A 780 -0.79 20.19 -7.26
N SER A 781 -0.19 19.00 -7.13
CA SER A 781 0.88 18.55 -8.04
C SER A 781 0.35 17.69 -9.20
N PHE A 782 0.82 18.01 -10.40
CA PHE A 782 0.57 17.33 -11.67
C PHE A 782 1.78 16.52 -12.15
N LYS A 783 2.89 16.49 -11.38
CA LYS A 783 4.14 15.80 -11.73
C LYS A 783 3.93 14.31 -12.07
N ASN A 784 3.00 13.66 -11.35
CA ASN A 784 2.64 12.26 -11.53
C ASN A 784 1.42 12.03 -12.45
N ALA A 785 0.90 13.09 -13.08
CA ALA A 785 -0.17 13.01 -14.05
C ALA A 785 0.36 12.96 -15.49
N LEU A 786 -0.38 12.31 -16.38
CA LEU A 786 -0.15 12.35 -17.82
C LEU A 786 -1.17 13.29 -18.46
N VAL A 787 -0.72 14.37 -19.10
CA VAL A 787 -1.60 15.38 -19.71
C VAL A 787 -1.75 15.10 -21.20
N VAL A 788 -2.98 14.84 -21.63
CA VAL A 788 -3.35 14.62 -23.03
C VAL A 788 -4.37 15.68 -23.43
N MET A 789 -4.05 16.46 -24.45
CA MET A 789 -4.98 17.39 -25.09
C MET A 789 -5.40 16.80 -26.44
N THR A 790 -6.68 16.89 -26.81
CA THR A 790 -7.12 16.58 -28.19
C THR A 790 -7.47 17.87 -28.93
N SER A 791 -7.17 17.93 -30.23
CA SER A 791 -7.60 19.03 -31.06
C SER A 791 -8.01 18.58 -32.46
N ASN A 792 -9.03 19.21 -33.04
CA ASN A 792 -9.43 18.98 -34.43
C ASN A 792 -8.76 19.96 -35.43
N VAL A 793 -7.91 20.87 -34.95
CA VAL A 793 -6.99 21.66 -35.80
C VAL A 793 -6.07 20.70 -36.59
N GLY A 794 -5.75 21.01 -37.84
CA GLY A 794 -5.04 20.10 -38.76
C GLY A 794 -5.95 19.19 -39.61
N SER A 795 -7.25 19.08 -39.29
CA SER A 795 -8.14 18.13 -40.00
C SER A 795 -8.25 18.38 -41.51
N SER A 796 -8.24 19.64 -41.96
CA SER A 796 -8.32 19.97 -43.39
C SER A 796 -7.03 19.63 -44.12
N ALA A 797 -5.86 19.94 -43.53
CA ALA A 797 -4.56 19.52 -44.05
C ALA A 797 -4.43 18.00 -44.16
N ILE A 798 -4.89 17.24 -43.15
CA ILE A 798 -4.83 15.77 -43.16
C ILE A 798 -5.74 15.18 -44.26
N ALA A 799 -6.95 15.72 -44.44
CA ALA A 799 -7.85 15.30 -45.51
C ALA A 799 -7.30 15.62 -46.92
N LYS A 800 -6.72 16.81 -47.11
CA LYS A 800 -6.14 17.25 -48.40
C LYS A 800 -4.80 16.59 -48.72
N GLY A 801 -3.98 16.30 -47.70
CA GLY A 801 -2.67 15.69 -47.85
C GLY A 801 -2.72 14.32 -48.54
N ARG A 802 -3.80 13.55 -48.33
CA ARG A 802 -4.01 12.27 -49.03
C ARG A 802 -4.24 12.41 -50.54
N HIS A 803 -4.70 13.59 -51.02
CA HIS A 803 -4.94 13.85 -52.44
C HIS A 803 -3.72 14.46 -53.15
N ASN A 804 -2.95 15.33 -52.49
CA ASN A 804 -1.84 16.03 -53.15
C ASN A 804 -0.57 15.18 -53.36
N PHE A 805 -0.41 14.06 -52.65
CA PHE A 805 0.78 13.20 -52.77
C PHE A 805 0.73 12.16 -53.90
N VAL A 806 -0.42 11.96 -54.54
CA VAL A 806 -0.61 10.96 -55.63
C VAL A 806 0.12 11.36 -56.93
N GLY A 807 0.68 12.58 -57.00
CA GLY A 807 1.12 13.19 -58.26
C GLY A 807 2.58 13.01 -58.70
N PHE A 808 3.56 12.82 -57.80
CA PHE A 808 4.97 13.02 -58.21
C PHE A 808 6.11 12.30 -57.43
N PHE A 809 5.83 11.38 -56.51
CA PHE A 809 6.90 10.62 -55.81
C PHE A 809 6.64 9.11 -55.74
N ILE A 810 7.74 8.36 -55.77
CA ILE A 810 7.81 6.88 -55.82
C ILE A 810 7.28 6.28 -54.50
N GLU A 811 6.67 5.10 -54.57
CA GLU A 811 5.78 4.49 -53.55
C GLU A 811 6.42 4.06 -52.21
N ASP A 812 7.72 4.25 -51.99
CA ASP A 812 8.49 3.44 -51.05
C ASP A 812 8.71 3.99 -49.62
N ASP A 813 8.18 5.17 -49.25
CA ASP A 813 8.52 5.78 -47.96
C ASP A 813 7.36 6.42 -47.19
N ARG A 814 6.53 5.57 -46.54
CA ARG A 814 5.46 5.99 -45.62
C ARG A 814 5.95 6.94 -44.51
N SER A 815 7.22 6.81 -44.11
CA SER A 815 7.85 7.62 -43.07
C SER A 815 7.96 9.10 -43.46
N THR A 816 8.27 9.38 -44.74
CA THR A 816 8.40 10.75 -45.26
C THR A 816 7.04 11.41 -45.38
N THR A 817 6.00 10.64 -45.75
CA THR A 817 4.61 11.11 -45.82
C THR A 817 4.12 11.60 -44.46
N TYR A 818 4.39 10.86 -43.36
CA TYR A 818 4.00 11.32 -42.03
C TYR A 818 4.77 12.57 -41.59
N SER A 819 6.07 12.64 -41.86
CA SER A 819 6.86 13.83 -41.55
C SER A 819 6.31 15.09 -42.22
N GLY A 820 5.96 14.99 -43.52
CA GLY A 820 5.32 16.06 -44.28
C GLY A 820 3.95 16.49 -43.73
N LEU A 821 3.09 15.52 -43.42
CA LEU A 821 1.80 15.77 -42.77
C LEU A 821 1.97 16.44 -41.39
N LYS A 822 2.92 15.99 -40.58
CA LYS A 822 3.21 16.56 -39.26
C LYS A 822 3.68 18.01 -39.34
N SER A 823 4.52 18.38 -40.33
CA SER A 823 4.88 19.78 -40.56
C SER A 823 3.67 20.66 -40.89
N MET A 824 2.79 20.24 -41.81
CA MET A 824 1.58 21.01 -42.16
C MET A 824 0.64 21.20 -40.98
N VAL A 825 0.45 20.17 -40.14
CA VAL A 825 -0.38 20.27 -38.93
C VAL A 825 0.27 21.20 -37.89
N ILE A 826 1.60 21.17 -37.74
CA ILE A 826 2.32 22.09 -36.83
C ILE A 826 2.20 23.56 -37.29
N GLU A 827 2.13 23.82 -38.60
CA GLU A 827 1.89 25.17 -39.13
C GLU A 827 0.46 25.66 -38.83
N GLU A 828 -0.58 24.84 -39.06
CA GLU A 828 -1.95 25.18 -38.65
C GLU A 828 -2.05 25.41 -37.12
N LEU A 829 -1.39 24.56 -36.32
CA LEU A 829 -1.35 24.71 -34.85
C LEU A 829 -0.69 26.01 -34.42
N ARG A 830 0.42 26.43 -35.05
CA ARG A 830 1.10 27.71 -34.77
C ARG A 830 0.27 28.93 -35.16
N SER A 831 -0.66 28.78 -36.10
CA SER A 831 -1.61 29.84 -36.44
C SER A 831 -2.77 29.96 -35.44
N TYR A 832 -3.08 28.90 -34.68
CA TYR A 832 -4.20 28.87 -33.73
C TYR A 832 -3.77 29.05 -32.27
N PHE A 833 -2.77 28.29 -31.83
CA PHE A 833 -2.25 28.30 -30.46
C PHE A 833 -1.00 29.17 -30.37
N ARG A 834 -0.82 29.80 -29.20
CA ARG A 834 0.40 30.57 -28.93
C ARG A 834 1.64 29.66 -28.95
N PRO A 835 2.77 30.11 -29.52
CA PRO A 835 4.02 29.35 -29.50
C PRO A 835 4.47 28.95 -28.09
N GLU A 836 4.16 29.79 -27.10
CA GLU A 836 4.33 29.55 -25.67
C GLU A 836 3.83 28.16 -25.25
N LEU A 837 2.57 27.84 -25.54
CA LEU A 837 1.94 26.57 -25.19
C LEU A 837 2.56 25.40 -25.96
N LEU A 838 2.78 25.58 -27.27
CA LEU A 838 3.34 24.54 -28.15
C LEU A 838 4.76 24.13 -27.73
N ASN A 839 5.56 25.06 -27.22
CA ASN A 839 6.92 24.82 -26.74
C ASN A 839 6.98 24.10 -25.37
N ARG A 840 5.85 23.93 -24.67
CA ARG A 840 5.76 23.16 -23.40
C ARG A 840 5.18 21.76 -23.56
N ILE A 841 4.66 21.42 -24.75
CA ILE A 841 4.18 20.09 -25.09
C ILE A 841 5.38 19.20 -25.48
N ASP A 842 5.50 18.01 -24.89
CA ASP A 842 6.65 17.12 -25.15
C ASP A 842 6.60 16.49 -26.55
N GLU A 843 5.39 16.25 -27.08
CA GLU A 843 5.16 15.59 -28.36
C GLU A 843 3.80 15.98 -28.97
N VAL A 844 3.80 16.43 -30.22
CA VAL A 844 2.58 16.58 -31.03
C VAL A 844 2.37 15.31 -31.84
N VAL A 845 1.22 14.67 -31.64
CA VAL A 845 0.85 13.38 -32.21
C VAL A 845 -0.25 13.59 -33.24
N VAL A 846 0.05 13.32 -34.51
CA VAL A 846 -0.91 13.42 -35.61
C VAL A 846 -1.54 12.06 -35.88
N PHE A 847 -2.87 12.03 -35.97
CA PHE A 847 -3.68 10.85 -36.29
C PHE A 847 -4.11 10.90 -37.75
N GLN A 848 -4.03 9.74 -38.42
CA GLN A 848 -4.37 9.60 -39.83
C GLN A 848 -5.85 9.18 -40.02
N SER A 849 -6.45 9.48 -41.17
CA SER A 849 -7.82 9.03 -41.49
C SER A 849 -7.85 7.52 -41.76
N LEU A 850 -8.81 6.83 -41.13
CA LEU A 850 -8.95 5.37 -41.17
C LEU A 850 -9.27 4.82 -42.58
N GLU A 851 -8.70 3.65 -42.89
CA GLU A 851 -8.98 2.87 -44.11
C GLU A 851 -10.11 1.85 -43.92
N LYS A 852 -10.71 1.35 -45.01
CA LYS A 852 -11.80 0.34 -44.93
C LYS A 852 -11.35 -0.95 -44.24
N SER A 853 -10.12 -1.40 -44.49
CA SER A 853 -9.45 -2.53 -43.81
C SER A 853 -9.40 -2.32 -42.29
N GLN A 854 -8.85 -1.17 -41.87
CA GLN A 854 -8.73 -0.78 -40.46
C GLN A 854 -10.10 -0.67 -39.77
N LEU A 855 -11.15 -0.28 -40.50
CA LEU A 855 -12.52 -0.22 -39.97
C LEU A 855 -13.15 -1.59 -39.73
N LEU A 856 -12.83 -2.60 -40.53
CA LEU A 856 -13.26 -3.99 -40.30
C LEU A 856 -12.60 -4.54 -39.03
N GLU A 857 -11.31 -4.30 -38.84
CA GLU A 857 -10.60 -4.67 -37.59
C GLU A 857 -11.19 -3.96 -36.36
N ILE A 858 -11.53 -2.66 -36.48
CA ILE A 858 -12.19 -1.90 -35.39
C ILE A 858 -13.59 -2.45 -35.09
N LEU A 859 -14.33 -2.87 -36.12
CA LEU A 859 -15.62 -3.54 -35.96
C LEU A 859 -15.46 -4.86 -35.20
N ASP A 860 -14.47 -5.68 -35.53
CA ASP A 860 -14.21 -6.94 -34.82
C ASP A 860 -13.91 -6.73 -33.33
N VAL A 861 -13.12 -5.71 -32.97
CA VAL A 861 -12.88 -5.36 -31.55
C VAL A 861 -14.18 -4.98 -30.84
N LEU A 862 -15.03 -4.18 -31.48
CA LEU A 862 -16.32 -3.77 -30.91
C LEU A 862 -17.33 -4.93 -30.80
N LEU A 863 -17.32 -5.85 -31.76
CA LEU A 863 -18.13 -7.07 -31.72
C LEU A 863 -17.65 -8.03 -30.62
N GLN A 864 -16.34 -8.14 -30.36
CA GLN A 864 -15.84 -8.91 -29.22
C GLN A 864 -16.32 -8.34 -27.88
N ASP A 865 -16.33 -7.01 -27.71
CA ASP A 865 -16.84 -6.36 -26.49
C ASP A 865 -18.37 -6.45 -26.36
N MET A 866 -19.11 -6.49 -27.47
CA MET A 866 -20.53 -6.87 -27.48
C MET A 866 -20.72 -8.34 -27.06
N LYS A 867 -19.97 -9.28 -27.67
CA LYS A 867 -20.06 -10.72 -27.39
C LYS A 867 -19.77 -11.02 -25.91
N LYS A 868 -18.79 -10.36 -25.28
CA LYS A 868 -18.54 -10.45 -23.82
C LYS A 868 -19.76 -10.00 -22.98
N ARG A 869 -20.44 -8.92 -23.37
CA ARG A 869 -21.66 -8.44 -22.68
C ARG A 869 -22.80 -9.45 -22.82
N VAL A 870 -23.03 -9.98 -24.02
CA VAL A 870 -24.12 -10.95 -24.26
C VAL A 870 -23.83 -12.31 -23.59
N LEU A 871 -22.57 -12.76 -23.57
CA LEU A 871 -22.14 -13.95 -22.81
C LEU A 871 -22.44 -13.85 -21.31
N SER A 872 -22.40 -12.64 -20.73
CA SER A 872 -22.80 -12.44 -19.33
C SER A 872 -24.31 -12.65 -19.06
N LEU A 873 -25.13 -12.60 -20.11
CA LEU A 873 -26.56 -12.97 -20.07
C LEU A 873 -26.79 -14.46 -20.32
N GLY A 874 -25.72 -15.22 -20.65
CA GLY A 874 -25.74 -16.66 -20.90
C GLY A 874 -25.97 -17.05 -22.37
N ILE A 875 -25.75 -16.16 -23.34
CA ILE A 875 -25.94 -16.44 -24.78
C ILE A 875 -24.62 -16.20 -25.52
N ASP A 876 -24.24 -17.10 -26.42
CA ASP A 876 -23.13 -16.85 -27.35
C ASP A 876 -23.65 -16.27 -28.68
N VAL A 877 -22.90 -15.35 -29.28
CA VAL A 877 -23.31 -14.67 -30.53
C VAL A 877 -22.20 -14.75 -31.57
N ASN A 878 -22.54 -15.17 -32.77
CA ASN A 878 -21.70 -15.14 -33.97
C ASN A 878 -22.36 -14.25 -35.04
N VAL A 879 -21.55 -13.49 -35.77
CA VAL A 879 -21.99 -12.51 -36.78
C VAL A 879 -21.32 -12.85 -38.10
N SER A 880 -22.11 -12.99 -39.17
CA SER A 880 -21.58 -13.33 -40.51
C SER A 880 -20.75 -12.20 -41.11
N GLU A 881 -19.84 -12.54 -42.04
CA GLU A 881 -19.02 -11.54 -42.74
C GLU A 881 -19.87 -10.57 -43.57
N ALA A 882 -20.99 -11.03 -44.12
CA ALA A 882 -21.92 -10.19 -44.87
C ALA A 882 -22.57 -9.09 -43.99
N VAL A 883 -22.94 -9.43 -42.75
CA VAL A 883 -23.41 -8.44 -41.76
C VAL A 883 -22.30 -7.46 -41.39
N LYS A 884 -21.05 -7.93 -41.22
CA LYS A 884 -19.92 -7.05 -40.93
C LYS A 884 -19.68 -6.04 -42.04
N ASP A 885 -19.71 -6.47 -43.31
CA ASP A 885 -19.54 -5.58 -44.46
C ASP A 885 -20.68 -4.55 -44.57
N LEU A 886 -21.92 -4.95 -44.28
CA LEU A 886 -23.07 -4.03 -44.23
C LEU A 886 -22.92 -2.97 -43.13
N VAL A 887 -22.50 -3.38 -41.92
CA VAL A 887 -22.19 -2.49 -40.80
C VAL A 887 -21.06 -1.53 -41.15
N CYS A 888 -20.01 -1.97 -41.85
CA CYS A 888 -18.95 -1.09 -42.33
C CYS A 888 -19.42 -0.12 -43.42
N GLN A 889 -20.32 -0.53 -44.33
CA GLN A 889 -20.87 0.35 -45.36
C GLN A 889 -21.73 1.47 -44.77
N GLN A 890 -22.62 1.16 -43.82
CA GLN A 890 -23.44 2.18 -43.15
C GLN A 890 -22.68 2.95 -42.06
N GLY A 891 -21.68 2.32 -41.44
CA GLY A 891 -20.88 2.87 -40.35
C GLY A 891 -19.70 3.75 -40.78
N TYR A 892 -19.28 3.68 -42.04
CA TYR A 892 -18.16 4.49 -42.54
C TYR A 892 -18.59 5.88 -43.00
N ASN A 893 -17.92 6.90 -42.49
CA ASN A 893 -18.00 8.25 -43.01
C ASN A 893 -16.61 8.91 -42.99
N PRO A 894 -16.05 9.34 -44.13
CA PRO A 894 -14.72 9.98 -44.20
C PRO A 894 -14.54 11.19 -43.26
N THR A 895 -15.62 11.91 -42.95
CA THR A 895 -15.60 13.11 -42.09
C THR A 895 -15.71 12.78 -40.59
N TYR A 896 -16.40 11.70 -40.24
CA TYR A 896 -16.70 11.31 -38.85
C TYR A 896 -15.98 10.03 -38.38
N GLY A 897 -15.13 9.44 -39.22
CA GLY A 897 -14.34 8.25 -38.91
C GLY A 897 -15.23 7.07 -38.51
N ALA A 898 -14.82 6.34 -37.46
CA ALA A 898 -15.56 5.20 -36.91
C ALA A 898 -16.72 5.59 -35.97
N ARG A 899 -17.04 6.89 -35.81
CA ARG A 899 -18.09 7.36 -34.87
C ARG A 899 -19.49 6.82 -35.20
N PRO A 900 -19.94 6.69 -36.47
CA PRO A 900 -21.24 6.11 -36.79
C PRO A 900 -21.30 4.59 -36.57
N LEU A 901 -20.16 3.90 -36.60
CA LEU A 901 -20.07 2.44 -36.58
C LEU A 901 -20.69 1.81 -35.33
N LYS A 902 -20.59 2.45 -34.15
CA LYS A 902 -21.31 2.00 -32.94
C LYS A 902 -22.83 2.06 -33.09
N ARG A 903 -23.38 3.08 -33.78
CA ARG A 903 -24.82 3.17 -34.05
C ARG A 903 -25.27 2.09 -35.03
N ALA A 904 -24.46 1.82 -36.05
CA ALA A 904 -24.73 0.74 -37.00
C ALA A 904 -24.73 -0.64 -36.33
N ILE A 905 -23.82 -0.91 -35.37
CA ILE A 905 -23.88 -2.11 -34.53
C ILE A 905 -25.18 -2.14 -33.72
N THR A 906 -25.55 -1.04 -33.05
CA THR A 906 -26.80 -1.03 -32.26
C THR A 906 -28.01 -1.32 -33.15
N SER A 907 -28.19 -0.60 -34.27
CA SER A 907 -29.37 -0.75 -35.14
C SER A 907 -29.43 -2.04 -35.96
N LEU A 908 -28.29 -2.61 -36.34
CA LEU A 908 -28.23 -3.81 -37.21
C LEU A 908 -27.97 -5.11 -36.43
N ILE A 909 -27.54 -5.04 -35.17
CA ILE A 909 -27.11 -6.22 -34.40
C ILE A 909 -27.74 -6.22 -32.99
N GLU A 910 -27.57 -5.16 -32.19
CA GLU A 910 -28.10 -5.15 -30.81
C GLU A 910 -29.64 -5.08 -30.78
N ASP A 911 -30.26 -4.30 -31.66
CA ASP A 911 -31.72 -4.14 -31.73
C ASP A 911 -32.42 -5.46 -32.17
N PRO A 912 -32.05 -6.11 -33.31
CA PRO A 912 -32.62 -7.41 -33.69
C PRO A 912 -32.38 -8.51 -32.65
N LEU A 913 -31.21 -8.53 -31.99
CA LEU A 913 -30.91 -9.48 -30.93
C LEU A 913 -31.80 -9.25 -29.69
N SER A 914 -32.05 -7.98 -29.35
CA SER A 914 -32.95 -7.60 -28.24
C SER A 914 -34.39 -8.00 -28.53
N GLU A 915 -34.87 -7.79 -29.76
CA GLU A 915 -36.20 -8.25 -30.19
C GLU A 915 -36.31 -9.78 -30.17
N ALA A 916 -35.30 -10.51 -30.64
CA ALA A 916 -35.29 -11.97 -30.61
C ALA A 916 -35.29 -12.54 -29.17
N PHE A 917 -34.54 -11.89 -28.26
CA PHE A 917 -34.52 -12.23 -26.84
C PHE A 917 -35.89 -11.97 -26.17
N LEU A 918 -36.49 -10.79 -26.38
CA LEU A 918 -37.80 -10.45 -25.83
C LEU A 918 -38.94 -11.31 -26.42
N ALA A 919 -38.82 -11.73 -27.69
CA ALA A 919 -39.73 -12.67 -28.33
C ALA A 919 -39.56 -14.14 -27.85
N GLY A 920 -38.61 -14.42 -26.95
CA GLY A 920 -38.37 -15.76 -26.41
C GLY A 920 -37.72 -16.74 -27.39
N LYS A 921 -37.13 -16.25 -28.49
CA LYS A 921 -36.46 -17.07 -29.52
C LYS A 921 -35.04 -17.51 -29.11
N CYS A 922 -34.47 -16.88 -28.09
CA CYS A 922 -33.14 -17.18 -27.55
C CYS A 922 -33.26 -17.46 -26.05
N LYS A 923 -32.65 -18.55 -25.59
CA LYS A 923 -32.59 -18.97 -24.18
C LYS A 923 -31.15 -18.97 -23.67
N GLN A 924 -30.98 -19.02 -22.36
CA GLN A 924 -29.66 -19.19 -21.75
C GLN A 924 -29.07 -20.56 -22.13
N GLY A 925 -27.85 -20.55 -22.66
CA GLY A 925 -27.15 -21.70 -23.24
C GLY A 925 -27.11 -21.70 -24.78
N ASP A 926 -27.92 -20.88 -25.46
CA ASP A 926 -28.01 -20.89 -26.91
C ASP A 926 -26.82 -20.18 -27.59
N THR A 927 -26.49 -20.65 -28.81
CA THR A 927 -25.55 -19.96 -29.71
C THR A 927 -26.31 -19.39 -30.91
N VAL A 928 -26.28 -18.07 -31.02
CA VAL A 928 -27.08 -17.29 -31.94
C VAL A 928 -26.22 -16.83 -33.12
N LEU A 929 -26.70 -17.06 -34.34
CA LEU A 929 -26.09 -16.56 -35.58
C LEU A 929 -26.91 -15.38 -36.11
N ILE A 930 -26.22 -14.26 -36.37
CA ILE A 930 -26.79 -13.07 -37.01
C ILE A 930 -26.26 -13.00 -38.43
N ASP A 931 -27.17 -13.04 -39.41
CA ASP A 931 -26.87 -13.07 -40.84
C ASP A 931 -27.85 -12.16 -41.63
N LEU A 932 -27.72 -12.06 -42.95
CA LEU A 932 -28.61 -11.26 -43.81
C LEU A 932 -29.69 -12.10 -44.49
N ASP A 933 -30.93 -11.62 -44.48
CA ASP A 933 -32.05 -12.21 -45.24
C ASP A 933 -31.90 -11.97 -46.75
N ALA A 934 -32.78 -12.59 -47.55
CA ALA A 934 -32.79 -12.42 -49.01
C ALA A 934 -33.06 -10.98 -49.49
N ASN A 935 -33.46 -10.07 -48.59
CA ASN A 935 -33.71 -8.65 -48.85
C ASN A 935 -32.57 -7.75 -48.33
N GLY A 936 -31.53 -8.31 -47.69
CA GLY A 936 -30.40 -7.58 -47.12
C GLY A 936 -30.61 -7.06 -45.69
N ASN A 937 -31.64 -7.50 -44.97
CA ASN A 937 -31.89 -7.13 -43.58
C ASN A 937 -31.25 -8.13 -42.61
N PRO A 938 -30.70 -7.68 -41.46
CA PRO A 938 -30.17 -8.57 -40.45
C PRO A 938 -31.28 -9.40 -39.78
N PHE A 939 -31.09 -10.71 -39.70
CA PHE A 939 -31.98 -11.64 -38.99
C PHE A 939 -31.21 -12.54 -38.03
N VAL A 940 -31.92 -13.03 -37.01
CA VAL A 940 -31.35 -13.74 -35.86
C VAL A 940 -31.83 -15.19 -35.87
N THR A 941 -30.89 -16.14 -35.85
CA THR A 941 -31.16 -17.59 -35.86
C THR A 941 -30.44 -18.31 -34.73
N ASN A 942 -31.00 -19.44 -34.30
CA ASN A 942 -30.40 -20.32 -33.29
C ASN A 942 -29.70 -21.48 -33.99
N GLN A 943 -28.43 -21.76 -33.68
CA GLN A 943 -27.66 -22.79 -34.39
C GLN A 943 -28.19 -24.23 -34.17
N LEU A 944 -29.06 -24.43 -33.16
CA LEU A 944 -29.67 -25.73 -32.88
C LEU A 944 -30.66 -26.22 -33.97
N ASP A 945 -31.21 -25.33 -34.81
CA ASP A 945 -32.23 -25.69 -35.81
C ASP A 945 -31.66 -26.19 -37.16
N GLN A 946 -30.33 -26.25 -37.36
CA GLN A 946 -29.72 -26.52 -38.68
C GLN A 946 -29.15 -27.95 -38.92
N ILE A 947 -29.35 -28.92 -38.02
CA ILE A 947 -28.81 -30.29 -38.20
C ILE A 947 -29.89 -31.40 -38.12
N VAL A 948 -30.90 -31.35 -39.01
CA VAL A 948 -31.53 -32.57 -39.53
C VAL A 948 -31.91 -32.38 -41.00
N ASN A 949 -31.04 -32.80 -41.92
CA ASN A 949 -31.39 -33.16 -43.30
C ASN A 949 -30.36 -34.19 -43.80
N LEU A 950 -30.44 -35.41 -43.24
CA LEU A 950 -29.76 -36.56 -43.81
C LEU A 950 -30.50 -36.96 -45.09
N SER A 951 -29.80 -36.86 -46.23
CA SER A 951 -30.32 -37.30 -47.52
C SER A 951 -30.35 -38.82 -47.60
N ASP A 952 -31.55 -39.40 -47.75
CA ASP A 952 -31.75 -40.83 -48.00
C ASP A 952 -31.09 -41.27 -49.33
N THR A 953 -29.88 -41.80 -49.24
CA THR A 953 -29.26 -42.55 -50.34
C THR A 953 -29.67 -44.01 -50.22
N SER A 954 -30.72 -44.38 -50.95
CA SER A 954 -31.22 -45.75 -51.00
C SER A 954 -30.35 -46.64 -51.90
N HIS A 955 -29.59 -47.53 -51.28
CA HIS A 955 -29.04 -48.73 -51.93
C HIS A 955 -29.32 -49.96 -51.05
N PRO A 956 -30.11 -50.95 -51.52
CA PRO A 956 -30.32 -52.20 -50.82
C PRO A 956 -29.19 -53.20 -51.10
N CYS A 957 -28.99 -54.14 -50.19
CA CYS A 957 -27.93 -55.14 -50.22
C CYS A 957 -27.97 -56.07 -51.44
N ASN A 958 -26.79 -56.32 -52.04
CA ASN A 958 -26.19 -57.65 -52.19
C ASN A 958 -24.70 -57.53 -52.57
#